data_AF-A0A3N5J992-F1
#
_entry.id   AF-A0A3N5J992-F1
#
_cell.length_a   1.000
_cell.length_b   1.000
_cell.length_c   1.000
_cell.angle_alpha   90.00
_cell.angle_beta   90.00
_cell.angle_gamma   90.00
#
_symmetry.space_group_name_H-M   'P 1'
#
loop_
_entity.id
_entity.type
_entity.pdbx_description
1 polymer ?
#
loop_
_entity_poly.entity_id
_entity_poly.type
_entity_poly.pdbx_seq_one_letter_code
_entity_poly.pdbx_strand_id
1 'polypeptide(L)'
;MTVIQSLVWIGLLHDLQGDQMFSTIKNIDSRIFRRCPQTGRIVGIQKRNPGYFLLPLLGFFSLIWFLLRVIPKPSRAQYPCMKIAMPFASGFVIYAAGLYVSFTAFAKARLRFANRRYLFSLIFIIVGLLGSLIMVTADRSAVLAEYYHDDFTPNAPIGEAHGIFPGRVVWIWDADATNEKCSNASAKDDGWFMPQNNNQPVIDRMLSDAVQTLTGKSTDGEAWDAVFHFNNRLQGKGDVGYQVGEIIYIKTNATSSWGGNYDEKTLAIKKNNSYGIAETNPHLVLALLRQLVNVAGVDQQDIYIGDPLKHVYKHCYDLWIAEFPNINVIDNNTSRMGRLKIVSTDEPVMKYSDRGTVMFTGDWNDPEMGDPTEEDFYCQVAEICDYLINVPTMKGHKRAGITMFAKNHFGSHMRENAVHLHGGLVDPTETGEYGRYLRNQYRVQVDLMGHEMHYKRGLFYLMDALYSGSEATDPPRKFKMAPFNNDWASSIFLSLDPVAIESVGYDFLRTEYHENSAYPYAAKPAVDDYLHQAADKSEWPEGIVYDPENDGVPIPSLGVHEHWNNAADKLYSRNLGTGDGIELLKITGAADVENRWQAHLEAFYLHQNYPNPFNASTTIRFELTRAATVTLQIVALNGATVFTSKSDLGSGPNQLTWNGRFNNGLEVPSGLYIYRLMVNDGDTQFEQAKQMIMLK
;
A
#
# COMPACT_ATOMS: atom_id res chain seq x y z
N MET A 1 -69.23 -18.19 -6.46
CA MET A 1 -69.90 -18.49 -5.17
C MET A 1 -69.75 -19.98 -4.96
N THR A 2 -69.15 -20.52 -3.91
CA THR A 2 -69.02 -20.08 -2.50
C THR A 2 -67.92 -20.99 -1.92
N VAL A 3 -66.84 -20.44 -1.34
CA VAL A 3 -66.65 -20.17 0.10
C VAL A 3 -66.09 -21.37 0.89
N ILE A 4 -64.82 -21.22 1.25
CA ILE A 4 -64.21 -21.44 2.59
C ILE A 4 -64.00 -22.88 3.12
N GLN A 5 -62.79 -23.04 3.67
CA GLN A 5 -62.31 -24.01 4.67
C GLN A 5 -61.88 -25.42 4.21
N SER A 6 -60.55 -25.57 4.08
CA SER A 6 -59.76 -26.53 4.87
C SER A 6 -58.29 -26.10 4.83
N LEU A 7 -57.96 -25.08 5.62
CA LEU A 7 -56.61 -24.59 5.93
C LEU A 7 -56.34 -24.92 7.41
N VAL A 8 -55.70 -26.06 7.68
CA VAL A 8 -54.83 -26.28 8.86
C VAL A 8 -53.86 -27.40 8.47
N TRP A 9 -52.56 -27.20 8.74
CA TRP A 9 -51.41 -28.06 8.45
C TRP A 9 -50.76 -27.88 7.07
N ILE A 10 -49.92 -26.84 6.95
CA ILE A 10 -48.45 -26.95 6.99
C ILE A 10 -47.94 -25.53 7.27
N GLY A 11 -47.93 -25.17 8.56
CA GLY A 11 -47.05 -24.13 9.07
C GLY A 11 -45.76 -24.82 9.48
N LEU A 12 -44.75 -24.79 8.61
CA LEU A 12 -43.34 -25.13 8.94
C LEU A 12 -42.33 -24.87 7.80
N LEU A 13 -42.64 -24.05 6.79
CA LEU A 13 -41.69 -23.61 5.76
C LEU A 13 -41.95 -22.15 5.35
N HIS A 14 -42.04 -21.28 6.34
CA HIS A 14 -42.05 -19.83 6.13
C HIS A 14 -40.86 -19.22 6.85
N ASP A 15 -39.65 -19.56 6.41
CA ASP A 15 -38.49 -18.67 6.52
C ASP A 15 -37.35 -19.22 5.66
N LEU A 16 -36.63 -18.30 4.99
CA LEU A 16 -35.43 -18.52 4.18
C LEU A 16 -35.64 -19.19 2.81
N GLN A 17 -36.12 -18.44 1.80
CA GLN A 17 -35.67 -18.56 0.37
C GLN A 17 -36.45 -17.67 -0.64
N GLY A 18 -37.50 -16.96 -0.23
CA GLY A 18 -38.28 -16.10 -1.14
C GLY A 18 -37.49 -14.93 -1.75
N ASP A 19 -36.72 -14.20 -0.95
CA ASP A 19 -36.12 -12.92 -1.37
C ASP A 19 -34.99 -13.06 -2.38
N GLN A 20 -34.20 -14.15 -2.31
CA GLN A 20 -33.14 -14.39 -3.30
C GLN A 20 -33.71 -14.67 -4.70
N MET A 21 -34.78 -15.46 -4.79
CA MET A 21 -35.39 -15.81 -6.08
C MET A 21 -36.06 -14.58 -6.73
N PHE A 22 -36.75 -13.75 -5.93
CA PHE A 22 -37.34 -12.50 -6.42
C PHE A 22 -36.30 -11.44 -6.80
N SER A 23 -35.16 -11.36 -6.09
CA SER A 23 -34.05 -10.48 -6.46
C SER A 23 -33.40 -10.89 -7.78
N THR A 24 -33.26 -12.21 -8.00
CA THR A 24 -32.68 -12.78 -9.23
C THR A 24 -33.55 -12.48 -10.44
N ILE A 25 -34.87 -12.62 -10.30
CA ILE A 25 -35.84 -12.32 -11.36
C ILE A 25 -35.88 -10.81 -11.66
N LYS A 26 -35.84 -9.95 -10.64
CA LYS A 26 -35.73 -8.48 -10.83
C LYS A 26 -34.42 -8.06 -11.50
N ASN A 27 -33.32 -8.73 -11.19
CA ASN A 27 -32.02 -8.53 -11.84
C ASN A 27 -32.02 -8.98 -13.31
N ILE A 28 -32.77 -10.03 -13.65
CA ILE A 28 -32.90 -10.47 -15.05
C ILE A 28 -33.83 -9.51 -15.83
N ASP A 29 -34.94 -9.05 -15.24
CA ASP A 29 -35.89 -8.12 -15.88
C ASP A 29 -35.25 -6.76 -16.21
N SER A 30 -34.49 -6.20 -15.25
CA SER A 30 -33.78 -4.92 -15.40
C SER A 30 -32.61 -4.95 -16.39
N ARG A 31 -32.03 -6.14 -16.66
CA ARG A 31 -30.97 -6.36 -17.67
C ARG A 31 -31.50 -6.52 -19.10
N ILE A 32 -32.82 -6.65 -19.28
CA ILE A 32 -33.43 -6.93 -20.60
C ILE A 32 -34.29 -5.74 -21.05
N PHE A 33 -35.04 -5.12 -20.14
CA PHE A 33 -36.03 -4.11 -20.49
C PHE A 33 -35.71 -2.75 -19.86
N ARG A 34 -35.72 -1.70 -20.68
CA ARG A 34 -35.76 -0.32 -20.19
C ARG A 34 -37.18 0.02 -19.77
N ARG A 35 -37.36 0.45 -18.53
CA ARG A 35 -38.66 0.86 -17.96
C ARG A 35 -38.69 2.37 -17.74
N CYS A 36 -39.85 2.98 -17.99
CA CYS A 36 -40.11 4.37 -17.67
C CYS A 36 -40.07 4.56 -16.13
N PRO A 37 -39.24 5.46 -15.59
CA PRO A 37 -39.08 5.63 -14.14
C PRO A 37 -40.38 6.04 -13.41
N GLN A 38 -41.26 6.79 -14.09
CA GLN A 38 -42.49 7.32 -13.49
C GLN A 38 -43.68 6.36 -13.58
N THR A 39 -43.72 5.48 -14.59
CA THR A 39 -44.90 4.63 -14.87
C THR A 39 -44.64 3.13 -14.81
N GLY A 40 -43.36 2.71 -14.71
CA GLY A 40 -42.95 1.31 -14.71
C GLY A 40 -43.17 0.56 -16.03
N ARG A 41 -43.73 1.21 -17.05
CA ARG A 41 -44.00 0.61 -18.37
C ARG A 41 -42.70 0.39 -19.14
N ILE A 42 -42.63 -0.72 -19.87
CA ILE A 42 -41.49 -1.05 -20.73
C ILE A 42 -41.49 -0.08 -21.92
N VAL A 43 -40.41 0.68 -22.06
CA VAL A 43 -40.23 1.70 -23.11
C VAL A 43 -39.23 1.27 -24.18
N GLY A 44 -38.55 0.14 -24.00
CA GLY A 44 -37.69 -0.45 -25.02
C GLY A 44 -36.84 -1.61 -24.49
N ILE A 45 -36.09 -2.25 -25.39
CA ILE A 45 -35.09 -3.27 -25.04
C ILE A 45 -33.73 -2.58 -24.89
N GLN A 46 -32.92 -3.01 -23.92
CA GLN A 46 -31.56 -2.49 -23.73
C GLN A 46 -30.69 -2.91 -24.94
N LYS A 47 -29.99 -1.98 -25.61
CA LYS A 47 -29.11 -2.32 -26.73
C LYS A 47 -27.99 -3.22 -26.20
N ARG A 48 -27.96 -4.49 -26.61
CA ARG A 48 -26.89 -5.43 -26.23
C ARG A 48 -25.59 -5.08 -26.94
N ASN A 49 -24.50 -5.15 -26.18
CA ASN A 49 -23.15 -5.29 -26.72
C ASN A 49 -23.10 -6.60 -27.56
N PRO A 50 -22.62 -6.61 -28.82
CA PRO A 50 -22.56 -7.81 -29.67
C PRO A 50 -21.76 -9.00 -29.09
N GLY A 51 -21.07 -8.80 -27.97
CA GLY A 51 -20.26 -9.78 -27.23
C GLY A 51 -20.92 -11.12 -26.88
N TYR A 52 -22.25 -11.22 -26.88
CA TYR A 52 -22.96 -12.47 -26.55
C TYR A 52 -22.70 -13.62 -27.55
N PHE A 53 -22.43 -13.30 -28.81
CA PHE A 53 -22.06 -14.29 -29.83
C PHE A 53 -20.54 -14.44 -30.00
N LEU A 54 -19.76 -13.47 -29.53
CA LEU A 54 -18.30 -13.48 -29.63
C LEU A 54 -17.66 -14.51 -28.70
N LEU A 55 -18.21 -14.73 -27.49
CA LEU A 55 -17.60 -15.63 -26.51
C LEU A 55 -17.60 -17.12 -26.96
N PRO A 56 -18.71 -17.69 -27.48
CA PRO A 56 -18.70 -19.05 -28.01
C PRO A 56 -17.81 -19.19 -29.26
N LEU A 57 -17.75 -18.16 -30.11
CA LEU A 57 -16.87 -18.17 -31.28
C LEU A 57 -15.39 -18.14 -30.86
N LEU A 58 -15.01 -17.25 -29.94
CA LEU A 58 -13.66 -17.16 -29.39
C LEU A 58 -13.25 -18.48 -28.71
N GLY A 59 -14.13 -19.05 -27.89
CA GLY A 59 -13.88 -20.33 -27.22
C GLY A 59 -13.77 -21.50 -28.21
N PHE A 60 -14.59 -21.53 -29.26
CA PHE A 60 -14.50 -22.53 -30.34
C PHE A 60 -13.18 -22.43 -31.10
N PHE A 61 -12.78 -21.23 -31.52
CA PHE A 61 -11.51 -21.01 -32.21
C PHE A 61 -10.31 -21.29 -31.29
N SER A 62 -10.41 -20.96 -30.00
CA SER A 62 -9.39 -21.28 -29.00
C SER A 62 -9.25 -22.79 -28.82
N LEU A 63 -10.37 -23.54 -28.81
CA LEU A 63 -10.35 -25.00 -28.76
C LEU A 63 -9.70 -25.59 -30.01
N ILE A 64 -10.07 -25.12 -31.21
CA ILE A 64 -9.44 -25.56 -32.46
C ILE A 64 -7.94 -25.30 -32.43
N TRP A 65 -7.55 -24.10 -32.03
CA TRP A 65 -6.15 -23.69 -32.00
C TRP A 65 -5.34 -24.49 -30.98
N PHE A 66 -5.89 -24.74 -29.79
CA PHE A 66 -5.30 -25.59 -28.76
C PHE A 66 -5.11 -27.02 -29.27
N LEU A 67 -6.17 -27.63 -29.83
CA LEU A 67 -6.11 -29.00 -30.36
C LEU A 67 -5.07 -29.12 -31.49
N LEU A 68 -5.07 -28.18 -32.45
CA LEU A 68 -4.14 -28.19 -33.58
C LEU A 68 -2.67 -28.00 -33.16
N ARG A 69 -2.42 -27.24 -32.09
CA ARG A 69 -1.04 -26.88 -31.70
C ARG A 69 -0.47 -27.80 -30.63
N VAL A 70 -1.30 -28.24 -29.68
CA VAL A 70 -0.87 -29.00 -28.50
C VAL A 70 -0.89 -30.51 -28.77
N ILE A 71 -1.87 -31.07 -29.47
CA ILE A 71 -1.92 -32.52 -29.74
C ILE A 71 -0.65 -33.01 -30.47
N PRO A 72 -0.14 -32.33 -31.52
CA PRO A 72 1.08 -32.77 -32.19
C PRO A 72 2.35 -32.63 -31.34
N LYS A 73 2.35 -31.75 -30.32
CA LYS A 73 3.50 -31.53 -29.42
C LYS A 73 3.02 -31.00 -28.06
N PRO A 74 2.76 -31.89 -27.08
CA PRO A 74 2.14 -31.53 -25.80
C PRO A 74 2.86 -30.44 -25.00
N SER A 75 4.19 -30.33 -25.12
CA SER A 75 4.98 -29.28 -24.47
C SER A 75 4.53 -27.85 -24.82
N ARG A 76 3.83 -27.66 -25.95
CA ARG A 76 3.36 -26.32 -26.38
C ARG A 76 2.25 -25.76 -25.51
N ALA A 77 1.59 -26.58 -24.69
CA ALA A 77 0.62 -26.10 -23.70
C ALA A 77 1.22 -25.06 -22.72
N GLN A 78 2.54 -25.11 -22.51
CA GLN A 78 3.27 -24.18 -21.65
C GLN A 78 3.49 -22.78 -22.28
N TYR A 79 3.21 -22.59 -23.56
CA TYR A 79 3.45 -21.30 -24.22
C TYR A 79 2.46 -20.24 -23.73
N PRO A 80 2.88 -18.96 -23.57
CA PRO A 80 2.00 -17.89 -23.08
C PRO A 80 0.68 -17.80 -23.85
N CYS A 81 0.74 -17.95 -25.16
CA CYS A 81 -0.42 -17.87 -26.03
C CYS A 81 -1.36 -19.09 -25.91
N MET A 82 -0.84 -20.27 -25.53
CA MET A 82 -1.65 -21.47 -25.25
C MET A 82 -2.25 -21.44 -23.85
N LYS A 83 -1.54 -20.86 -22.87
CA LYS A 83 -2.06 -20.56 -21.53
C LYS A 83 -3.26 -19.61 -21.60
N ILE A 84 -3.24 -18.64 -22.54
CA ILE A 84 -4.39 -17.76 -22.81
C ILE A 84 -5.56 -18.53 -23.45
N ALA A 85 -5.30 -19.38 -24.45
CA ALA A 85 -6.38 -20.07 -25.17
C ALA A 85 -7.06 -21.21 -24.40
N MET A 86 -6.35 -21.85 -23.47
CA MET A 86 -6.83 -23.04 -22.77
C MET A 86 -8.06 -22.79 -21.89
N PRO A 87 -8.16 -21.70 -21.12
CA PRO A 87 -9.37 -21.35 -20.37
C PRO A 87 -10.58 -21.11 -21.27
N PHE A 88 -10.42 -20.38 -22.39
CA PHE A 88 -11.50 -20.15 -23.36
C PHE A 88 -11.95 -21.46 -24.03
N ALA A 89 -11.01 -22.35 -24.37
CA ALA A 89 -11.30 -23.66 -24.92
C ALA A 89 -12.08 -24.54 -23.93
N SER A 90 -11.64 -24.60 -22.67
CA SER A 90 -12.28 -25.37 -21.60
C SER A 90 -13.68 -24.84 -21.29
N GLY A 91 -13.83 -23.51 -21.20
CA GLY A 91 -15.14 -22.87 -21.04
C GLY A 91 -16.10 -23.19 -22.18
N PHE A 92 -15.61 -23.22 -23.42
CA PHE A 92 -16.42 -23.63 -24.57
C PHE A 92 -16.84 -25.11 -24.52
N VAL A 93 -15.96 -26.02 -24.09
CA VAL A 93 -16.31 -27.44 -23.94
C VAL A 93 -17.42 -27.62 -22.91
N ILE A 94 -17.34 -26.94 -21.76
CA ILE A 94 -18.37 -26.96 -20.72
C ILE A 94 -19.69 -26.38 -21.26
N TYR A 95 -19.63 -25.25 -21.97
CA TYR A 95 -20.77 -24.63 -22.62
C TYR A 95 -21.46 -25.57 -23.63
N ALA A 96 -20.68 -26.20 -24.52
CA ALA A 96 -21.19 -27.14 -25.53
C ALA A 96 -21.78 -28.41 -24.89
N ALA A 97 -21.14 -28.93 -23.83
CA ALA A 97 -21.66 -30.05 -23.06
C ALA A 97 -22.99 -29.71 -22.37
N GLY A 98 -23.10 -28.52 -21.77
CA GLY A 98 -24.33 -28.01 -21.16
C GLY A 98 -25.47 -27.89 -22.17
N LEU A 99 -25.19 -27.36 -23.38
CA LEU A 99 -26.15 -27.29 -24.49
C LEU A 99 -26.66 -28.69 -24.89
N TYR A 100 -25.73 -29.63 -25.09
CA TYR A 100 -26.06 -30.99 -25.51
C TYR A 100 -26.90 -31.74 -24.47
N VAL A 101 -26.51 -31.65 -23.19
CA VAL A 101 -27.26 -32.26 -22.08
C VAL A 101 -28.66 -31.66 -21.99
N SER A 102 -28.78 -30.33 -22.07
CA SER A 102 -30.07 -29.64 -22.01
C SER A 102 -30.98 -30.06 -23.16
N PHE A 103 -30.50 -30.01 -24.40
CA PHE A 103 -31.27 -30.36 -25.58
C PHE A 103 -31.75 -31.82 -25.53
N THR A 104 -30.87 -32.76 -25.22
CA THR A 104 -31.20 -34.18 -25.17
C THR A 104 -32.16 -34.52 -24.02
N ALA A 105 -32.01 -33.85 -22.87
CA ALA A 105 -32.89 -34.02 -21.73
C ALA A 105 -34.30 -33.49 -22.04
N PHE A 106 -34.44 -32.27 -22.59
CA PHE A 106 -35.75 -31.74 -22.98
C PHE A 106 -36.42 -32.55 -24.10
N ALA A 107 -35.65 -33.03 -25.09
CA ALA A 107 -36.18 -33.93 -26.13
C ALA A 107 -36.71 -35.24 -25.54
N LYS A 108 -35.98 -35.85 -24.60
CA LYS A 108 -36.43 -37.06 -23.88
C LYS A 108 -37.63 -36.78 -22.98
N ALA A 109 -37.68 -35.63 -22.29
CA ALA A 109 -38.83 -35.22 -21.50
C ALA A 109 -40.10 -35.18 -22.35
N ARG A 110 -40.05 -34.52 -23.52
CA ARG A 110 -41.18 -34.44 -24.45
C ARG A 110 -41.69 -35.81 -24.89
N LEU A 111 -40.78 -36.74 -25.23
CA LEU A 111 -41.13 -38.10 -25.61
C LEU A 111 -41.74 -38.92 -24.45
N ARG A 112 -41.23 -38.75 -23.22
CA ARG A 112 -41.76 -39.44 -22.03
C ARG A 112 -43.11 -38.89 -21.59
N PHE A 113 -43.30 -37.58 -21.73
CA PHE A 113 -44.58 -36.90 -21.50
C PHE A 113 -45.66 -37.42 -22.47
N ALA A 114 -45.35 -37.49 -23.76
CA ALA A 114 -46.25 -38.05 -24.78
C ALA A 114 -46.66 -39.51 -24.48
N ASN A 115 -45.75 -40.29 -23.91
CA ASN A 115 -45.98 -41.68 -23.49
C ASN A 115 -46.61 -41.83 -22.09
N ARG A 116 -47.15 -40.74 -21.51
CA ARG A 116 -47.78 -40.68 -20.17
C ARG A 116 -46.87 -41.13 -19.01
N ARG A 117 -45.54 -41.12 -19.20
CA ARG A 117 -44.54 -41.46 -18.18
C ARG A 117 -44.08 -40.19 -17.45
N TYR A 118 -44.98 -39.59 -16.68
CA TYR A 118 -44.79 -38.24 -16.10
C TYR A 118 -43.59 -38.14 -15.14
N LEU A 119 -43.35 -39.16 -14.30
CA LEU A 119 -42.21 -39.18 -13.38
C LEU A 119 -40.86 -39.09 -14.12
N PHE A 120 -40.70 -39.88 -15.18
CA PHE A 120 -39.49 -39.84 -16.01
C PHE A 120 -39.38 -38.53 -16.79
N SER A 121 -40.50 -37.96 -17.25
CA SER A 121 -40.52 -36.64 -17.88
C SER A 121 -40.00 -35.56 -16.92
N LEU A 122 -40.42 -35.59 -15.65
CA LEU A 122 -39.99 -34.63 -14.64
C LEU A 122 -38.48 -34.72 -14.38
N ILE A 123 -37.93 -35.93 -14.27
CA ILE A 123 -36.48 -36.16 -14.13
C ILE A 123 -35.72 -35.51 -15.29
N PHE A 124 -36.16 -35.73 -16.52
CA PHE A 124 -35.50 -35.16 -17.69
C PHE A 124 -35.66 -33.63 -17.79
N ILE A 125 -36.76 -33.05 -17.30
CA ILE A 125 -36.91 -31.59 -17.19
C ILE A 125 -35.90 -31.03 -16.18
N ILE A 126 -35.75 -31.65 -15.01
CA ILE A 126 -34.79 -31.23 -13.98
C ILE A 126 -33.35 -31.29 -14.52
N VAL A 127 -32.99 -32.38 -15.21
CA VAL A 127 -31.67 -32.52 -15.85
C VAL A 127 -31.45 -31.44 -16.91
N GLY A 128 -32.48 -31.12 -17.72
CA GLY A 128 -32.40 -30.05 -18.72
C GLY A 128 -32.23 -28.66 -18.11
N LEU A 129 -32.91 -28.39 -16.99
CA LEU A 129 -32.79 -27.14 -16.24
C LEU A 129 -31.41 -27.01 -15.56
N LEU A 130 -30.87 -28.09 -14.98
CA LEU A 130 -29.51 -28.12 -14.42
C LEU A 130 -28.44 -27.88 -15.50
N GLY A 131 -28.58 -28.50 -16.68
CA GLY A 131 -27.68 -28.25 -17.81
C GLY A 131 -27.74 -26.79 -18.29
N SER A 132 -28.93 -26.19 -18.30
CA SER A 132 -29.13 -24.78 -18.68
C SER A 132 -28.57 -23.83 -17.61
N LEU A 133 -28.69 -24.18 -16.33
CA LEU A 133 -28.11 -23.43 -15.22
C LEU A 133 -26.58 -23.39 -15.33
N ILE A 134 -25.93 -24.52 -15.60
CA ILE A 134 -24.48 -24.60 -15.84
C ILE A 134 -24.04 -23.65 -16.96
N MET A 135 -24.83 -23.48 -18.02
CA MET A 135 -24.50 -22.52 -19.09
C MET A 135 -24.60 -21.06 -18.65
N VAL A 136 -25.50 -20.75 -17.73
CA VAL A 136 -25.73 -19.39 -17.20
C VAL A 136 -24.72 -19.07 -16.09
N THR A 137 -24.29 -20.07 -15.33
CA THR A 137 -23.35 -19.96 -14.22
C THR A 137 -21.91 -20.34 -14.58
N ALA A 138 -21.63 -20.77 -15.82
CA ALA A 138 -20.27 -20.97 -16.31
C ALA A 138 -19.53 -19.65 -16.23
N ASP A 139 -18.74 -19.54 -15.18
CA ASP A 139 -18.26 -18.28 -14.65
C ASP A 139 -17.18 -17.68 -15.57
N ARG A 140 -17.45 -16.48 -16.09
CA ARG A 140 -16.49 -15.73 -16.91
C ARG A 140 -15.32 -15.21 -16.08
N SER A 141 -15.50 -15.12 -14.74
CA SER A 141 -14.52 -14.58 -13.80
C SER A 141 -13.38 -15.56 -13.53
N ALA A 142 -13.67 -16.87 -13.44
CA ALA A 142 -12.68 -17.90 -13.13
C ALA A 142 -11.61 -18.07 -14.22
N VAL A 143 -11.96 -17.77 -15.48
CA VAL A 143 -11.04 -17.79 -16.62
C VAL A 143 -10.08 -16.59 -16.63
N LEU A 144 -10.48 -15.46 -16.04
CA LEU A 144 -9.63 -14.27 -15.88
C LEU A 144 -8.74 -14.37 -14.64
N ALA A 145 -9.18 -15.09 -13.59
CA ALA A 145 -8.46 -15.23 -12.32
C ALA A 145 -7.07 -15.91 -12.47
N GLU A 146 -6.90 -16.83 -13.42
CA GLU A 146 -5.63 -17.52 -13.68
C GLU A 146 -4.59 -16.63 -14.41
N TYR A 147 -4.97 -15.38 -14.75
CA TYR A 147 -4.12 -14.35 -15.38
C TYR A 147 -3.45 -13.41 -14.36
N TYR A 148 -3.91 -13.41 -13.10
CA TYR A 148 -3.50 -12.46 -12.06
C TYR A 148 -2.51 -13.05 -11.06
N HIS A 149 -1.49 -13.77 -11.52
CA HIS A 149 -0.29 -13.84 -10.69
C HIS A 149 0.40 -12.49 -10.80
N ASP A 150 0.15 -11.62 -9.82
CA ASP A 150 1.12 -10.59 -9.48
C ASP A 150 2.44 -11.33 -9.24
N ASP A 151 3.40 -11.17 -10.16
CA ASP A 151 4.74 -11.71 -10.02
C ASP A 151 5.48 -10.89 -8.95
N PHE A 152 5.05 -11.05 -7.69
CA PHE A 152 5.76 -10.54 -6.53
C PHE A 152 7.14 -11.19 -6.53
N THR A 153 8.12 -10.44 -7.03
CA THR A 153 9.52 -10.86 -7.02
C THR A 153 10.15 -10.21 -5.78
N PRO A 154 10.41 -10.97 -4.71
CA PRO A 154 11.11 -10.44 -3.55
C PRO A 154 12.46 -9.88 -3.95
N ASN A 155 12.90 -8.82 -3.28
CA ASN A 155 14.24 -8.28 -3.43
C ASN A 155 14.61 -7.85 -4.87
N ALA A 156 13.63 -7.29 -5.59
CA ALA A 156 13.79 -6.72 -6.92
C ALA A 156 13.54 -5.20 -6.86
N PRO A 157 14.51 -4.39 -6.42
CA PRO A 157 14.34 -2.95 -6.29
C PRO A 157 14.13 -2.27 -7.64
N ILE A 158 13.16 -1.36 -7.69
CA ILE A 158 12.88 -0.45 -8.79
C ILE A 158 12.80 0.99 -8.29
N GLY A 159 13.16 1.95 -9.13
CA GLY A 159 13.27 3.36 -8.77
C GLY A 159 14.56 3.74 -8.05
N GLU A 160 14.60 4.94 -7.49
CA GLU A 160 15.78 5.55 -6.87
C GLU A 160 15.55 5.74 -5.36
N ALA A 161 16.41 5.13 -4.55
CA ALA A 161 16.28 5.19 -3.10
C ALA A 161 16.64 6.58 -2.56
N HIS A 162 15.83 7.13 -1.64
CA HIS A 162 15.98 8.48 -1.10
C HIS A 162 16.25 8.51 0.41
N GLY A 163 16.80 9.64 0.90
CA GLY A 163 17.05 9.88 2.32
C GLY A 163 18.53 10.10 2.67
N ILE A 164 18.80 10.45 3.93
CA ILE A 164 20.16 10.53 4.49
C ILE A 164 20.88 9.19 4.33
N PHE A 165 20.16 8.10 4.60
CA PHE A 165 20.52 6.75 4.20
C PHE A 165 19.48 6.28 3.18
N PRO A 166 19.83 6.23 1.88
CA PRO A 166 18.87 5.94 0.80
C PRO A 166 18.01 4.69 1.04
N GLY A 167 16.68 4.81 0.98
CA GLY A 167 15.76 3.67 1.11
C GLY A 167 15.60 3.15 2.55
N ARG A 168 16.13 3.86 3.56
CA ARG A 168 15.98 3.48 4.97
C ARG A 168 14.55 3.70 5.45
N VAL A 169 13.98 2.66 6.03
CA VAL A 169 12.72 2.71 6.79
C VAL A 169 13.01 2.24 8.21
N VAL A 170 12.76 3.10 9.18
CA VAL A 170 12.86 2.76 10.60
C VAL A 170 11.52 2.23 11.07
N TRP A 171 11.51 1.07 11.71
CA TRP A 171 10.35 0.48 12.37
C TRP A 171 10.64 0.33 13.86
N ILE A 172 10.00 1.14 14.68
CA ILE A 172 10.04 0.98 16.14
C ILE A 172 8.80 0.21 16.57
N TRP A 173 9.02 -0.89 17.31
CA TRP A 173 7.94 -1.67 17.91
C TRP A 173 8.15 -1.78 19.42
N ASP A 174 7.12 -1.42 20.18
CA ASP A 174 7.10 -1.61 21.62
C ASP A 174 5.68 -1.97 22.09
N ALA A 175 5.51 -3.19 22.61
CA ALA A 175 4.22 -3.66 23.09
C ALA A 175 3.66 -2.81 24.25
N ASP A 176 4.51 -2.13 25.02
CA ASP A 176 4.09 -1.28 26.14
C ASP A 176 3.55 0.09 25.68
N ALA A 177 3.65 0.41 24.38
CA ALA A 177 3.14 1.67 23.82
C ALA A 177 1.61 1.77 23.88
N THR A 178 0.93 0.62 23.80
CA THR A 178 -0.53 0.53 23.75
C THR A 178 -1.07 -0.37 24.84
N ASN A 179 -2.32 -0.13 25.26
CA ASN A 179 -2.99 -1.02 26.19
C ASN A 179 -3.58 -2.23 25.47
N GLU A 180 -3.02 -3.42 25.70
CA GLU A 180 -3.50 -4.70 25.15
C GLU A 180 -5.01 -4.94 25.40
N LYS A 181 -5.60 -4.33 26.44
CA LYS A 181 -6.99 -4.51 26.87
C LYS A 181 -7.97 -3.52 26.26
N CYS A 182 -7.48 -2.52 25.52
CA CYS A 182 -8.31 -1.55 24.80
C CYS A 182 -9.36 -2.31 23.97
N SER A 183 -10.64 -2.03 24.17
CA SER A 183 -11.72 -2.78 23.51
C SER A 183 -12.32 -2.08 22.30
N ASN A 184 -12.05 -0.78 22.12
CA ASN A 184 -12.68 0.08 21.11
C ASN A 184 -14.22 0.10 21.18
N ALA A 185 -14.79 -0.28 22.32
CA ALA A 185 -16.22 -0.45 22.48
C ALA A 185 -16.88 0.87 22.93
N SER A 186 -17.76 1.41 22.09
CA SER A 186 -18.54 2.62 22.39
C SER A 186 -19.33 2.52 23.69
N ALA A 187 -19.92 1.34 23.96
CA ALA A 187 -20.68 1.06 25.18
C ALA A 187 -19.85 1.12 26.47
N LYS A 188 -18.52 0.93 26.36
CA LYS A 188 -17.59 0.99 27.49
C LYS A 188 -16.85 2.32 27.58
N ASP A 189 -17.06 3.21 26.61
CA ASP A 189 -16.31 4.46 26.49
C ASP A 189 -14.79 4.22 26.50
N ASP A 190 -14.37 3.21 25.75
CA ASP A 190 -13.00 2.70 25.78
C ASP A 190 -12.44 2.72 24.36
N GLY A 191 -11.94 3.88 23.94
CA GLY A 191 -11.42 4.13 22.60
C GLY A 191 -9.89 4.11 22.57
N TRP A 192 -9.31 3.63 21.48
CA TRP A 192 -7.86 3.59 21.27
C TRP A 192 -7.19 4.98 21.42
N PHE A 193 -7.90 6.08 21.18
CA PHE A 193 -7.41 7.45 21.27
C PHE A 193 -7.34 8.01 22.70
N MET A 194 -7.76 7.24 23.71
CA MET A 194 -7.84 7.72 25.08
C MET A 194 -6.51 7.59 25.84
N PRO A 195 -6.23 8.47 26.82
CA PRO A 195 -4.97 8.43 27.57
C PRO A 195 -4.66 7.10 28.24
N GLN A 196 -5.65 6.41 28.82
CA GLN A 196 -5.42 5.11 29.46
C GLN A 196 -5.00 3.99 28.50
N ASN A 197 -5.18 4.20 27.19
CA ASN A 197 -4.84 3.23 26.16
C ASN A 197 -3.50 3.53 25.48
N ASN A 198 -2.86 4.66 25.81
CA ASN A 198 -1.61 5.11 25.20
C ASN A 198 -0.57 5.42 26.27
N ASN A 199 0.53 4.69 26.26
CA ASN A 199 1.64 4.95 27.16
C ASN A 199 2.51 6.08 26.61
N GLN A 200 2.15 7.33 26.95
CA GLN A 200 2.78 8.52 26.38
C GLN A 200 4.32 8.53 26.52
N PRO A 201 4.93 8.24 27.68
CA PRO A 201 6.40 8.18 27.79
C PRO A 201 7.06 7.17 26.83
N VAL A 202 6.41 6.03 26.57
CA VAL A 202 6.91 5.05 25.60
C VAL A 202 6.79 5.59 24.18
N ILE A 203 5.66 6.19 23.82
CA ILE A 203 5.44 6.79 22.49
C ILE A 203 6.44 7.93 22.22
N ASP A 204 6.68 8.80 23.21
CA ASP A 204 7.66 9.89 23.13
C ASP A 204 9.07 9.35 22.83
N ARG A 205 9.48 8.31 23.57
CA ARG A 205 10.76 7.64 23.35
C ARG A 205 10.80 6.98 21.97
N MET A 206 9.76 6.26 21.56
CA MET A 206 9.73 5.60 20.25
C MET A 206 9.95 6.60 19.11
N LEU A 207 9.36 7.80 19.18
CA LEU A 207 9.57 8.82 18.16
C LEU A 207 11.01 9.38 18.21
N SER A 208 11.54 9.66 19.39
CA SER A 208 12.94 10.08 19.60
C SER A 208 13.91 9.05 18.98
N ASP A 209 13.76 7.78 19.36
CA ASP A 209 14.56 6.66 18.84
C ASP A 209 14.45 6.55 17.31
N ALA A 210 13.25 6.77 16.75
CA ALA A 210 13.01 6.71 15.31
C ALA A 210 13.79 7.80 14.55
N VAL A 211 13.72 9.06 15.00
CA VAL A 211 14.38 10.20 14.35
C VAL A 211 15.90 10.08 14.45
N GLN A 212 16.41 9.69 15.62
CA GLN A 212 17.83 9.41 15.82
C GLN A 212 18.33 8.26 14.92
N THR A 213 17.60 7.15 14.85
CA THR A 213 17.96 5.99 14.01
C THR A 213 17.89 6.31 12.51
N LEU A 214 16.90 7.09 12.10
CA LEU A 214 16.72 7.52 10.71
C LEU A 214 17.93 8.31 10.22
N THR A 215 18.49 9.15 11.08
CA THR A 215 19.56 10.11 10.76
C THR A 215 20.95 9.62 11.16
N GLY A 216 21.04 8.55 11.96
CA GLY A 216 22.30 8.05 12.51
C GLY A 216 22.93 8.97 13.55
N LYS A 217 22.14 9.87 14.16
CA LYS A 217 22.60 10.84 15.17
C LYS A 217 22.24 10.35 16.57
N SER A 218 23.08 10.70 17.55
CA SER A 218 22.95 10.25 18.94
C SER A 218 22.07 11.13 19.83
N THR A 219 21.59 12.26 19.31
CA THR A 219 20.73 13.19 20.04
C THR A 219 19.59 13.67 19.15
N ASP A 220 18.43 13.96 19.73
CA ASP A 220 17.28 14.45 18.98
C ASP A 220 17.60 15.76 18.23
N GLY A 221 18.34 16.68 18.85
CA GLY A 221 18.68 17.97 18.25
C GLY A 221 19.52 17.84 16.98
N GLU A 222 20.59 17.02 17.02
CA GLU A 222 21.41 16.74 15.84
C GLU A 222 20.63 15.97 14.76
N ALA A 223 19.70 15.11 15.18
CA ALA A 223 18.87 14.34 14.28
C ALA A 223 17.90 15.26 13.51
N TRP A 224 17.18 16.14 14.20
CA TRP A 224 16.30 17.13 13.55
C TRP A 224 17.07 18.08 12.64
N ASP A 225 18.22 18.58 13.07
CA ASP A 225 19.09 19.42 12.25
C ASP A 225 19.48 18.72 10.94
N ALA A 226 19.87 17.44 11.02
CA ALA A 226 20.18 16.63 9.85
C ALA A 226 18.98 16.44 8.89
N VAL A 227 17.76 16.28 9.42
CA VAL A 227 16.53 16.20 8.62
C VAL A 227 16.28 17.51 7.88
N PHE A 228 16.38 18.66 8.54
CA PHE A 228 16.20 19.95 7.88
C PHE A 228 17.27 20.21 6.81
N HIS A 229 18.54 19.97 7.13
CA HIS A 229 19.64 20.10 6.17
C HIS A 229 19.43 19.20 4.94
N PHE A 230 18.96 17.97 5.12
CA PHE A 230 18.63 17.08 4.01
C PHE A 230 17.53 17.65 3.12
N ASN A 231 16.41 18.06 3.71
CA ASN A 231 15.27 18.58 2.97
C ASN A 231 15.57 19.92 2.29
N ASN A 232 16.31 20.82 2.95
CA ASN A 232 16.65 22.11 2.41
C ASN A 232 17.60 22.01 1.20
N ARG A 233 18.45 20.98 1.14
CA ARG A 233 19.21 20.67 -0.08
C ARG A 233 18.30 20.22 -1.22
N LEU A 234 17.31 19.37 -0.94
CA LEU A 234 16.34 18.91 -1.95
C LEU A 234 15.44 20.03 -2.47
N GLN A 235 15.02 20.95 -1.59
CA GLN A 235 14.19 22.11 -1.94
C GLN A 235 14.98 23.25 -2.60
N GLY A 236 16.31 23.14 -2.72
CA GLY A 236 17.16 24.21 -3.28
C GLY A 236 17.38 25.40 -2.33
N LYS A 237 17.02 25.28 -1.05
CA LYS A 237 17.30 26.26 0.02
C LYS A 237 18.79 26.24 0.44
N GLY A 238 19.54 25.22 0.04
CA GLY A 238 20.96 25.04 0.34
C GLY A 238 21.19 24.16 1.56
N ASP A 239 22.43 24.11 2.05
CA ASP A 239 22.82 23.30 3.21
C ASP A 239 22.62 24.07 4.52
N VAL A 240 21.35 24.28 4.88
CA VAL A 240 20.94 25.01 6.09
C VAL A 240 19.92 24.21 6.88
N GLY A 241 19.95 24.31 8.21
CA GLY A 241 18.92 23.77 9.10
C GLY A 241 17.63 24.60 9.06
N TYR A 242 16.74 24.33 10.01
CA TYR A 242 15.49 25.09 10.18
C TYR A 242 15.74 26.59 10.31
N GLN A 243 14.93 27.40 9.64
CA GLN A 243 14.92 28.86 9.77
C GLN A 243 13.66 29.31 10.51
N VAL A 244 13.84 30.21 11.47
CA VAL A 244 12.73 30.77 12.27
C VAL A 244 11.68 31.40 11.34
N GLY A 245 10.42 31.04 11.56
CA GLY A 245 9.28 31.48 10.75
C GLY A 245 8.92 30.54 9.60
N GLU A 246 9.70 29.48 9.34
CA GLU A 246 9.29 28.44 8.39
C GLU A 246 8.12 27.61 8.93
N ILE A 247 7.12 27.40 8.08
CA ILE A 247 5.83 26.82 8.46
C ILE A 247 5.85 25.31 8.31
N ILE A 248 5.41 24.60 9.36
CA ILE A 248 5.22 23.14 9.35
C ILE A 248 3.73 22.80 9.34
N TYR A 249 3.31 22.02 8.35
CA TYR A 249 1.97 21.45 8.28
C TYR A 249 1.99 19.95 8.60
N ILE A 250 1.26 19.55 9.65
CA ILE A 250 1.04 18.15 10.04
C ILE A 250 -0.31 17.70 9.49
N LYS A 251 -0.29 16.90 8.43
CA LYS A 251 -1.49 16.32 7.81
C LYS A 251 -1.86 15.03 8.51
N THR A 252 -2.98 15.03 9.23
CA THR A 252 -3.53 13.84 9.88
C THR A 252 -4.48 13.07 8.95
N ASN A 253 -4.78 11.83 9.31
CA ASN A 253 -5.89 11.04 8.79
C ASN A 253 -7.06 11.14 9.78
N ALA A 254 -8.23 11.61 9.35
CA ALA A 254 -9.40 11.78 10.21
C ALA A 254 -10.67 11.16 9.57
N THR A 255 -10.62 9.88 9.23
CA THR A 255 -11.61 9.24 8.36
C THR A 255 -13.01 9.34 8.93
N SER A 256 -13.21 9.24 10.25
CA SER A 256 -14.55 9.16 10.87
C SER A 256 -15.27 10.49 11.04
N SER A 257 -14.60 11.61 10.80
CA SER A 257 -15.09 12.95 11.18
C SER A 257 -16.05 13.57 10.18
N TRP A 258 -17.08 12.83 9.78
CA TRP A 258 -18.20 13.32 8.97
C TRP A 258 -19.44 13.64 9.82
N GLY A 259 -20.41 14.33 9.21
CA GLY A 259 -21.65 14.75 9.87
C GLY A 259 -22.38 13.58 10.54
N GLY A 260 -22.75 13.75 11.81
CA GLY A 260 -23.43 12.71 12.60
C GLY A 260 -22.52 11.89 13.52
N ASN A 261 -21.19 11.93 13.34
CA ASN A 261 -20.22 11.23 14.21
C ASN A 261 -19.62 12.09 15.33
N TYR A 262 -19.95 13.38 15.37
CA TYR A 262 -19.61 14.27 16.48
C TYR A 262 -20.83 15.10 16.90
N ASP A 263 -20.77 15.64 18.11
CA ASP A 263 -21.72 16.62 18.61
C ASP A 263 -21.30 18.02 18.11
N GLU A 264 -22.14 18.67 17.30
CA GLU A 264 -21.81 19.96 16.66
C GLU A 264 -21.64 21.13 17.65
N LYS A 265 -22.13 20.98 18.89
CA LYS A 265 -22.02 22.03 19.92
C LYS A 265 -20.72 21.92 20.72
N THR A 266 -20.21 20.71 20.91
CA THR A 266 -19.06 20.41 21.76
C THR A 266 -17.85 19.87 20.99
N LEU A 267 -18.06 19.46 19.74
CA LEU A 267 -17.08 18.83 18.85
C LEU A 267 -16.56 17.48 19.38
N ALA A 268 -17.23 16.92 20.39
CA ALA A 268 -16.91 15.62 20.95
C ALA A 268 -17.39 14.49 20.03
N ILE A 269 -16.63 13.40 19.98
CA ILE A 269 -17.02 12.18 19.27
C ILE A 269 -18.32 11.61 19.83
N LYS A 270 -19.20 11.12 18.97
CA LYS A 270 -20.44 10.43 19.36
C LYS A 270 -20.18 8.94 19.59
N LYS A 271 -20.87 8.39 20.59
CA LYS A 271 -20.86 6.95 20.90
C LYS A 271 -21.85 6.21 20.00
N ASN A 272 -21.47 6.01 18.74
CA ASN A 272 -22.26 5.27 17.74
C ASN A 272 -21.44 4.10 17.17
N ASN A 273 -21.89 3.51 16.06
CA ASN A 273 -21.20 2.38 15.43
C ASN A 273 -19.88 2.76 14.74
N SER A 274 -19.60 4.05 14.56
CA SER A 274 -18.35 4.58 14.01
C SER A 274 -17.38 5.03 15.11
N TYR A 275 -17.72 4.81 16.38
CA TYR A 275 -16.81 5.07 17.49
C TYR A 275 -15.57 4.18 17.40
N GLY A 276 -14.39 4.78 17.50
CA GLY A 276 -13.12 4.05 17.53
C GLY A 276 -12.66 3.54 16.17
N ILE A 277 -13.15 4.08 15.05
CA ILE A 277 -12.52 3.88 13.73
C ILE A 277 -11.03 4.23 13.82
N ALA A 278 -10.19 3.43 13.15
CA ALA A 278 -8.74 3.65 13.14
C ALA A 278 -8.36 4.89 12.32
N GLU A 279 -7.72 5.85 12.98
CA GLU A 279 -7.26 7.13 12.40
C GLU A 279 -6.08 7.67 13.21
N THR A 280 -5.50 8.81 12.83
CA THR A 280 -4.18 9.22 13.35
C THR A 280 -4.20 9.40 14.86
N ASN A 281 -3.24 8.79 15.54
CA ASN A 281 -3.21 8.79 16.97
C ASN A 281 -2.80 10.14 17.57
N PRO A 282 -3.66 10.75 18.42
CA PRO A 282 -3.38 12.07 18.96
C PRO A 282 -2.17 12.07 19.92
N HIS A 283 -1.82 10.94 20.53
CA HIS A 283 -0.65 10.79 21.39
C HIS A 283 0.67 10.72 20.61
N LEU A 284 0.66 10.13 19.40
CA LEU A 284 1.81 10.17 18.49
C LEU A 284 2.02 11.60 17.96
N VAL A 285 0.94 12.29 17.63
CA VAL A 285 0.99 13.70 17.25
C VAL A 285 1.51 14.56 18.41
N LEU A 286 1.10 14.30 19.65
CA LEU A 286 1.62 15.03 20.81
C LEU A 286 3.14 14.83 20.97
N ALA A 287 3.64 13.61 20.77
CA ALA A 287 5.07 13.32 20.76
C ALA A 287 5.79 14.11 19.65
N LEU A 288 5.19 14.20 18.46
CA LEU A 288 5.73 14.99 17.35
C LEU A 288 5.77 16.49 17.66
N LEU A 289 4.72 17.05 18.26
CA LEU A 289 4.69 18.45 18.69
C LEU A 289 5.80 18.75 19.72
N ARG A 290 6.01 17.85 20.69
CA ARG A 290 7.12 17.95 21.65
C ARG A 290 8.48 17.98 20.97
N GLN A 291 8.70 17.10 19.99
CA GLN A 291 9.94 17.06 19.23
C GLN A 291 10.16 18.35 18.40
N LEU A 292 9.13 18.81 17.68
CA LEU A 292 9.22 20.02 16.87
C LEU A 292 9.47 21.28 17.71
N VAL A 293 8.68 21.48 18.78
CA VAL A 293 8.73 22.71 19.57
C VAL A 293 9.90 22.71 20.55
N ASN A 294 10.09 21.62 21.31
CA ASN A 294 11.05 21.61 22.41
C ASN A 294 12.46 21.19 21.98
N VAL A 295 12.61 20.53 20.83
CA VAL A 295 13.92 20.07 20.33
C VAL A 295 14.32 20.83 19.07
N ALA A 296 13.50 20.78 18.02
CA ALA A 296 13.83 21.45 16.75
C ALA A 296 13.70 22.98 16.82
N GLY A 297 13.04 23.51 17.85
CA GLY A 297 12.91 24.96 18.07
C GLY A 297 11.90 25.64 17.15
N VAL A 298 10.92 24.89 16.65
CA VAL A 298 9.85 25.43 15.80
C VAL A 298 8.85 26.19 16.67
N ASP A 299 8.58 27.44 16.30
CA ASP A 299 7.59 28.25 17.01
C ASP A 299 6.18 27.67 16.82
N GLN A 300 5.43 27.56 17.92
CA GLN A 300 4.09 26.94 17.91
C GLN A 300 3.15 27.57 16.86
N GLN A 301 3.22 28.90 16.69
CA GLN A 301 2.40 29.66 15.76
C GLN A 301 2.68 29.33 14.28
N ASP A 302 3.81 28.69 13.98
CA ASP A 302 4.19 28.28 12.63
C ASP A 302 3.83 26.80 12.37
N ILE A 303 3.16 26.15 13.33
CA ILE A 303 2.69 24.77 13.19
C ILE A 303 1.19 24.77 12.89
N TYR A 304 0.82 24.11 11.80
CA TYR A 304 -0.55 23.84 11.39
C TYR A 304 -0.83 22.35 11.49
N ILE A 305 -2.02 21.96 11.96
CA ILE A 305 -2.36 20.54 12.10
C ILE A 305 -3.82 20.24 11.79
N GLY A 306 -4.05 19.21 10.96
CA GLY A 306 -5.38 18.66 10.72
C GLY A 306 -5.52 17.95 9.39
N ASP A 307 -6.77 17.69 9.01
CA ASP A 307 -7.16 17.08 7.74
C ASP A 307 -8.15 18.04 7.04
N PRO A 308 -7.82 18.60 5.85
CA PRO A 308 -8.64 19.61 5.18
C PRO A 308 -10.06 19.15 4.85
N LEU A 309 -10.30 17.85 4.66
CA LEU A 309 -11.66 17.37 4.42
C LEU A 309 -12.45 17.07 5.70
N LYS A 310 -11.87 17.30 6.88
CA LYS A 310 -12.40 16.76 8.13
C LYS A 310 -12.35 17.75 9.29
N HIS A 311 -13.21 17.47 10.26
CA HIS A 311 -13.26 18.19 11.51
C HIS A 311 -12.27 17.56 12.53
N VAL A 312 -11.62 18.35 13.37
CA VAL A 312 -10.74 17.85 14.43
C VAL A 312 -11.50 17.65 15.73
N TYR A 313 -11.68 16.39 16.13
CA TYR A 313 -12.39 16.03 17.35
C TYR A 313 -11.85 16.73 18.60
N LYS A 314 -12.76 16.97 19.56
CA LYS A 314 -12.45 17.62 20.84
C LYS A 314 -11.28 16.95 21.59
N HIS A 315 -11.23 15.61 21.62
CA HIS A 315 -10.20 14.89 22.37
C HIS A 315 -8.80 15.09 21.78
N CYS A 316 -8.66 15.20 20.46
CA CYS A 316 -7.40 15.55 19.80
C CYS A 316 -7.01 16.99 20.14
N TYR A 317 -7.94 17.92 19.90
CA TYR A 317 -7.72 19.35 20.14
C TYR A 317 -7.30 19.61 21.59
N ASP A 318 -8.09 19.16 22.57
CA ASP A 318 -7.83 19.36 24.00
C ASP A 318 -6.46 18.80 24.42
N LEU A 319 -6.08 17.63 23.89
CA LEU A 319 -4.79 17.00 24.22
C LEU A 319 -3.63 17.88 23.74
N TRP A 320 -3.70 18.37 22.51
CA TRP A 320 -2.60 19.15 21.92
C TRP A 320 -2.50 20.55 22.52
N ILE A 321 -3.63 21.27 22.65
CA ILE A 321 -3.60 22.65 23.16
C ILE A 321 -3.28 22.74 24.66
N ALA A 322 -3.38 21.63 25.39
CA ALA A 322 -3.04 21.61 26.82
C ALA A 322 -1.55 21.87 27.04
N GLU A 323 -0.71 21.49 26.07
CA GLU A 323 0.74 21.71 26.11
C GLU A 323 1.19 22.79 25.11
N PHE A 324 0.53 22.87 23.96
CA PHE A 324 0.89 23.77 22.86
C PHE A 324 -0.29 24.69 22.48
N PRO A 325 -0.64 25.68 23.33
CA PRO A 325 -1.84 26.49 23.15
C PRO A 325 -1.81 27.43 21.94
N ASN A 326 -0.66 27.64 21.32
CA ASN A 326 -0.47 28.60 20.23
C ASN A 326 -0.36 27.95 18.84
N ILE A 327 -0.58 26.63 18.71
CA ILE A 327 -0.60 25.95 17.41
C ILE A 327 -1.88 26.26 16.64
N ASN A 328 -1.82 26.14 15.31
CA ASN A 328 -2.97 26.32 14.44
C ASN A 328 -3.65 24.97 14.15
N VAL A 329 -4.71 24.64 14.89
CA VAL A 329 -5.52 23.45 14.59
C VAL A 329 -6.54 23.79 13.51
N ILE A 330 -6.36 23.22 12.32
CA ILE A 330 -7.23 23.48 11.16
C ILE A 330 -8.50 22.61 11.20
N ASP A 331 -9.59 23.14 10.63
CA ASP A 331 -10.88 22.47 10.61
C ASP A 331 -11.70 22.82 9.37
N ASN A 332 -12.36 21.83 8.78
CA ASN A 332 -13.17 22.02 7.58
C ASN A 332 -14.56 22.64 7.86
N ASN A 333 -15.07 22.50 9.08
CA ASN A 333 -16.46 22.77 9.41
C ASN A 333 -16.65 24.03 10.24
N THR A 334 -15.65 24.47 11.01
CA THR A 334 -15.84 25.54 12.00
C THR A 334 -14.60 26.38 12.30
N SER A 335 -14.80 27.66 12.64
CA SER A 335 -13.80 28.54 13.25
C SER A 335 -14.00 28.72 14.77
N ARG A 336 -14.90 27.93 15.37
CA ARG A 336 -15.25 28.03 16.79
C ARG A 336 -14.29 27.22 17.64
N MET A 337 -14.26 27.54 18.94
CA MET A 337 -13.48 26.80 19.95
C MET A 337 -11.99 26.72 19.62
N GLY A 338 -11.42 27.85 19.16
CA GLY A 338 -9.98 28.02 18.91
C GLY A 338 -9.43 27.30 17.66
N ARG A 339 -10.30 26.78 16.79
CA ARG A 339 -9.89 26.17 15.51
C ARG A 339 -9.82 27.20 14.39
N LEU A 340 -8.91 26.98 13.47
CA LEU A 340 -8.76 27.75 12.25
C LEU A 340 -9.58 27.10 11.12
N LYS A 341 -10.57 27.82 10.60
CA LYS A 341 -11.31 27.34 9.43
C LYS A 341 -10.40 27.41 8.20
N ILE A 342 -10.25 26.28 7.52
CA ILE A 342 -9.47 26.20 6.27
C ILE A 342 -10.09 27.04 5.15
N VAL A 343 -9.23 27.44 4.22
CA VAL A 343 -9.59 28.14 2.99
C VAL A 343 -8.91 27.43 1.83
N SER A 344 -9.53 27.45 0.65
CA SER A 344 -8.95 26.90 -0.56
C SER A 344 -7.89 27.83 -1.15
N THR A 345 -7.03 27.28 -2.01
CA THR A 345 -6.26 28.08 -2.96
C THR A 345 -7.19 28.92 -3.84
N ASP A 346 -6.67 30.01 -4.39
CA ASP A 346 -7.44 30.90 -5.29
C ASP A 346 -7.70 30.25 -6.65
N GLU A 347 -6.79 29.38 -7.10
CA GLU A 347 -6.85 28.65 -8.37
C GLU A 347 -6.70 27.13 -8.13
N PRO A 348 -7.19 26.28 -9.05
CA PRO A 348 -7.01 24.84 -8.95
C PRO A 348 -5.56 24.48 -9.26
N VAL A 349 -4.79 24.14 -8.23
CA VAL A 349 -3.35 23.85 -8.33
C VAL A 349 -3.04 22.42 -8.72
N MET A 350 -3.93 21.47 -8.41
CA MET A 350 -3.77 20.07 -8.80
C MET A 350 -4.33 19.85 -10.21
N LYS A 351 -3.55 19.21 -11.08
CA LYS A 351 -3.90 18.88 -12.47
C LYS A 351 -3.73 17.39 -12.73
N TYR A 352 -4.80 16.60 -12.61
CA TYR A 352 -4.75 15.14 -12.78
C TYR A 352 -4.19 14.75 -14.15
N SER A 353 -3.21 13.84 -14.15
CA SER A 353 -2.41 13.49 -15.33
C SER A 353 -3.18 12.65 -16.35
N ASP A 354 -4.30 12.05 -15.96
CA ASP A 354 -5.20 11.36 -16.88
C ASP A 354 -6.04 12.30 -17.75
N ARG A 355 -6.04 13.60 -17.45
CA ARG A 355 -6.79 14.63 -18.20
C ARG A 355 -8.26 14.23 -18.41
N GLY A 356 -8.90 13.76 -17.33
CA GLY A 356 -10.34 13.47 -17.29
C GLY A 356 -10.75 12.18 -18.02
N THR A 357 -9.80 11.29 -18.33
CA THR A 357 -10.09 9.99 -18.96
C THR A 357 -10.48 8.92 -17.94
N VAL A 358 -10.06 9.07 -16.69
CA VAL A 358 -10.34 8.16 -15.57
C VAL A 358 -10.98 8.90 -14.41
N MET A 359 -10.64 10.17 -14.18
CA MET A 359 -11.22 10.99 -13.10
C MET A 359 -12.51 11.65 -13.57
N PHE A 360 -13.61 11.40 -12.85
CA PHE A 360 -14.92 12.02 -13.06
C PHE A 360 -15.49 12.44 -11.72
N THR A 361 -16.44 13.38 -11.68
CA THR A 361 -17.09 13.76 -10.42
C THR A 361 -17.72 12.57 -9.67
N GLY A 362 -18.16 11.56 -10.42
CA GLY A 362 -18.54 10.24 -9.94
C GLY A 362 -19.77 10.17 -9.03
N ASP A 363 -20.20 8.95 -8.75
CA ASP A 363 -20.86 8.55 -7.50
C ASP A 363 -20.10 7.36 -6.89
N TRP A 364 -20.32 7.09 -5.61
CA TRP A 364 -19.73 5.96 -4.88
C TRP A 364 -19.95 4.60 -5.55
N ASN A 365 -20.99 4.45 -6.38
CA ASN A 365 -21.35 3.20 -7.05
C ASN A 365 -21.06 3.21 -8.55
N ASP A 366 -20.69 4.36 -9.11
CA ASP A 366 -20.41 4.53 -10.54
C ASP A 366 -19.34 5.62 -10.70
N PRO A 367 -18.06 5.23 -10.86
CA PRO A 367 -16.96 6.18 -10.94
C PRO A 367 -16.94 6.97 -12.25
N GLU A 368 -17.75 6.58 -13.25
CA GLU A 368 -17.85 7.28 -14.54
C GLU A 368 -19.11 8.18 -14.61
N MET A 369 -19.92 8.20 -13.55
CA MET A 369 -21.12 9.03 -13.48
C MET A 369 -20.74 10.50 -13.28
N GLY A 370 -21.12 11.37 -14.22
CA GLY A 370 -20.93 12.82 -14.10
C GLY A 370 -19.90 13.36 -15.09
N ASP A 371 -19.23 14.45 -14.72
CA ASP A 371 -18.35 15.20 -15.62
C ASP A 371 -16.88 14.80 -15.43
N PRO A 372 -16.09 14.70 -16.52
CA PRO A 372 -14.64 14.57 -16.44
C PRO A 372 -14.04 15.63 -15.51
N THR A 373 -13.11 15.22 -14.67
CA THR A 373 -12.42 16.09 -13.71
C THR A 373 -10.93 16.08 -13.99
N GLU A 374 -10.39 17.23 -14.40
CA GLU A 374 -8.97 17.38 -14.74
C GLU A 374 -8.18 18.11 -13.66
N GLU A 375 -8.85 18.75 -12.71
CA GLU A 375 -8.20 19.64 -11.75
C GLU A 375 -8.92 19.75 -10.40
N ASP A 376 -8.18 20.21 -9.38
CA ASP A 376 -8.70 20.40 -8.03
C ASP A 376 -8.04 21.55 -7.26
N PHE A 377 -8.77 22.04 -6.25
CA PHE A 377 -8.30 23.06 -5.31
C PHE A 377 -7.75 22.38 -4.06
N TYR A 378 -6.62 22.87 -3.56
CA TYR A 378 -6.02 22.41 -2.32
C TYR A 378 -6.27 23.40 -1.19
N CYS A 379 -5.97 22.99 0.05
CA CYS A 379 -6.01 23.90 1.18
C CYS A 379 -4.85 24.89 1.12
N GLN A 380 -5.10 26.16 1.45
CA GLN A 380 -4.08 27.22 1.42
C GLN A 380 -2.88 26.93 2.32
N VAL A 381 -3.07 26.17 3.42
CA VAL A 381 -1.96 25.74 4.29
C VAL A 381 -0.94 24.90 3.53
N ALA A 382 -1.38 24.03 2.62
CA ALA A 382 -0.48 23.24 1.77
C ALA A 382 0.24 24.10 0.71
N GLU A 383 -0.27 25.29 0.39
CA GLU A 383 0.36 26.25 -0.51
C GLU A 383 1.39 27.15 0.22
N ILE A 384 1.19 27.45 1.50
CA ILE A 384 2.10 28.34 2.25
C ILE A 384 3.13 27.63 3.13
N CYS A 385 2.97 26.33 3.42
CA CYS A 385 3.90 25.64 4.32
C CYS A 385 5.27 25.42 3.65
N ASP A 386 6.34 25.52 4.43
CA ASP A 386 7.69 25.14 3.99
C ASP A 386 7.89 23.62 4.07
N TYR A 387 7.23 23.02 5.05
CA TYR A 387 7.37 21.61 5.38
C TYR A 387 6.01 20.96 5.61
N LEU A 388 5.87 19.74 5.11
CA LEU A 388 4.72 18.88 5.29
C LEU A 388 5.16 17.60 6.00
N ILE A 389 4.42 17.21 7.02
CA ILE A 389 4.56 15.92 7.70
C ILE A 389 3.24 15.18 7.50
N ASN A 390 3.25 14.16 6.65
CA ASN A 390 2.08 13.32 6.41
C ASN A 390 2.05 12.19 7.45
N VAL A 391 0.98 12.11 8.25
CA VAL A 391 0.85 11.16 9.37
C VAL A 391 -0.35 10.23 9.19
N PRO A 392 -0.32 9.28 8.25
CA PRO A 392 -1.41 8.33 8.05
C PRO A 392 -1.42 7.23 9.10
N THR A 393 -2.59 6.62 9.31
CA THR A 393 -2.73 5.35 10.04
C THR A 393 -2.62 4.18 9.08
N MET A 394 -1.80 3.17 9.42
CA MET A 394 -1.65 1.95 8.63
C MET A 394 -2.94 1.11 8.65
N LYS A 395 -3.64 1.02 7.51
CA LYS A 395 -4.86 0.20 7.38
C LYS A 395 -5.15 -0.32 5.97
N GLY A 396 -5.93 -1.39 5.90
CA GLY A 396 -6.51 -1.90 4.64
C GLY A 396 -7.62 -0.99 4.08
N HIS A 397 -8.00 -1.23 2.82
CA HIS A 397 -9.10 -0.50 2.16
C HIS A 397 -9.78 -1.30 1.06
N LYS A 398 -11.10 -1.46 1.08
CA LYS A 398 -11.85 -2.19 0.05
C LYS A 398 -11.58 -1.68 -1.36
N ARG A 399 -11.54 -0.36 -1.53
CA ARG A 399 -11.33 0.29 -2.84
C ARG A 399 -9.87 0.38 -3.30
N ALA A 400 -8.97 0.74 -2.40
CA ALA A 400 -7.57 1.05 -2.72
C ALA A 400 -6.62 -0.12 -2.41
N GLY A 401 -7.12 -1.19 -1.80
CA GLY A 401 -6.34 -2.25 -1.16
C GLY A 401 -5.78 -1.83 0.20
N ILE A 402 -5.11 -0.68 0.24
CA ILE A 402 -4.49 -0.09 1.43
C ILE A 402 -4.80 1.39 1.58
N THR A 403 -4.59 1.94 2.77
CA THR A 403 -4.68 3.37 3.06
C THR A 403 -3.53 3.75 3.97
N MET A 404 -2.54 4.42 3.38
CA MET A 404 -1.38 5.00 4.06
C MET A 404 -1.11 6.39 3.46
N PHE A 405 0.11 6.71 3.02
CA PHE A 405 0.51 8.07 2.65
C PHE A 405 -0.22 8.60 1.43
N ALA A 406 -0.17 7.89 0.29
CA ALA A 406 -0.80 8.34 -0.95
C ALA A 406 -2.32 8.52 -0.78
N LYS A 407 -2.96 7.56 -0.10
CA LYS A 407 -4.40 7.59 0.14
C LYS A 407 -4.77 8.66 1.18
N ASN A 408 -3.90 9.01 2.13
CA ASN A 408 -4.19 10.09 3.07
C ASN A 408 -4.31 11.45 2.38
N HIS A 409 -3.69 11.59 1.20
CA HIS A 409 -3.84 12.79 0.37
C HIS A 409 -5.19 12.92 -0.33
N PHE A 410 -6.04 11.89 -0.32
CA PHE A 410 -7.45 12.04 -0.71
C PHE A 410 -8.19 13.04 0.18
N GLY A 411 -7.61 13.40 1.35
CA GLY A 411 -8.09 14.46 2.22
C GLY A 411 -7.53 15.86 1.95
N SER A 412 -6.66 16.05 0.95
CA SER A 412 -5.92 17.33 0.78
C SER A 412 -6.63 18.35 -0.11
N HIS A 413 -7.59 17.90 -0.92
CA HIS A 413 -8.38 18.76 -1.78
C HIS A 413 -9.53 19.44 -1.02
N MET A 414 -10.20 20.40 -1.66
CA MET A 414 -11.23 21.24 -1.04
C MET A 414 -12.67 20.98 -1.52
N ARG A 415 -12.90 19.98 -2.38
CA ARG A 415 -14.25 19.47 -2.69
C ARG A 415 -14.95 18.91 -1.45
N GLU A 416 -16.27 18.75 -1.51
CA GLU A 416 -17.09 18.22 -0.40
C GLU A 416 -16.65 16.81 0.04
N ASN A 417 -16.24 15.98 -0.91
CA ASN A 417 -15.78 14.62 -0.68
C ASN A 417 -14.81 14.17 -1.79
N ALA A 418 -14.21 13.00 -1.61
CA ALA A 418 -13.18 12.45 -2.50
C ALA A 418 -13.73 11.49 -3.57
N VAL A 419 -15.04 11.47 -3.84
CA VAL A 419 -15.66 10.50 -4.79
C VAL A 419 -14.95 10.51 -6.13
N HIS A 420 -14.59 11.69 -6.63
CA HIS A 420 -13.97 11.84 -7.94
C HIS A 420 -12.62 11.16 -8.11
N LEU A 421 -11.89 10.94 -7.00
CA LEU A 421 -10.61 10.24 -7.01
C LEU A 421 -10.76 8.72 -7.11
N HIS A 422 -11.95 8.17 -6.89
CA HIS A 422 -12.12 6.72 -6.74
C HIS A 422 -11.97 5.95 -8.05
N GLY A 423 -12.20 6.58 -9.20
CA GLY A 423 -11.91 5.97 -10.51
C GLY A 423 -10.44 5.53 -10.65
N GLY A 424 -9.53 6.19 -9.92
CA GLY A 424 -8.09 5.90 -9.91
C GLY A 424 -7.69 4.64 -9.15
N LEU A 425 -8.59 4.06 -8.36
CA LEU A 425 -8.29 2.97 -7.44
C LEU A 425 -8.44 1.58 -8.10
N VAL A 426 -7.92 0.55 -7.42
CA VAL A 426 -8.00 -0.84 -7.90
C VAL A 426 -9.41 -1.42 -7.89
N ASP A 427 -10.28 -0.96 -7.00
CA ASP A 427 -11.70 -1.34 -6.96
C ASP A 427 -12.56 -0.11 -6.67
N PRO A 428 -12.83 0.72 -7.69
CA PRO A 428 -13.52 1.99 -7.53
C PRO A 428 -14.87 1.91 -6.82
N THR A 429 -15.57 0.77 -6.86
CA THR A 429 -16.94 0.60 -6.34
C THR A 429 -17.07 -0.41 -5.19
N GLU A 430 -15.98 -1.04 -4.73
CA GLU A 430 -15.97 -2.13 -3.72
C GLU A 430 -16.64 -3.44 -4.14
N THR A 431 -17.31 -3.46 -5.29
CA THR A 431 -18.06 -4.64 -5.79
C THR A 431 -17.22 -5.51 -6.71
N GLY A 432 -16.05 -5.03 -7.14
CA GLY A 432 -15.25 -5.64 -8.19
C GLY A 432 -15.82 -5.49 -9.61
N GLU A 433 -17.01 -4.91 -9.79
CA GLU A 433 -17.63 -4.69 -11.11
C GLU A 433 -16.79 -3.75 -11.99
N TYR A 434 -16.19 -2.72 -11.38
CA TYR A 434 -15.29 -1.76 -12.01
C TYR A 434 -13.82 -2.02 -11.68
N GLY A 435 -13.48 -3.25 -11.27
CA GLY A 435 -12.14 -3.61 -10.83
C GLY A 435 -11.04 -3.28 -11.85
N ARG A 436 -10.06 -2.49 -11.43
CA ARG A 436 -8.87 -2.09 -12.17
C ARG A 436 -7.66 -2.88 -11.66
N TYR A 437 -7.73 -4.19 -11.82
CA TYR A 437 -6.79 -5.18 -11.27
C TYR A 437 -5.58 -5.47 -12.17
N LEU A 438 -5.44 -4.76 -13.29
CA LEU A 438 -4.28 -4.91 -14.18
C LEU A 438 -3.17 -3.96 -13.75
N ARG A 439 -1.92 -4.37 -13.99
CA ARG A 439 -0.74 -3.49 -13.92
C ARG A 439 -0.78 -2.41 -15.00
N ASN A 440 -0.06 -1.32 -14.76
CA ASN A 440 0.15 -0.21 -15.68
C ASN A 440 -1.18 0.46 -16.08
N GLN A 441 -2.09 0.59 -15.11
CA GLN A 441 -3.27 1.43 -15.24
C GLN A 441 -3.05 2.72 -14.45
N TYR A 442 -3.56 3.85 -14.96
CA TYR A 442 -3.40 5.15 -14.28
C TYR A 442 -3.88 5.08 -12.82
N ARG A 443 -2.99 5.38 -11.89
CA ARG A 443 -3.27 5.52 -10.45
C ARG A 443 -3.15 6.98 -10.04
N VAL A 444 -4.24 7.54 -9.52
CA VAL A 444 -4.27 8.93 -9.02
C VAL A 444 -3.38 9.13 -7.79
N GLN A 445 -3.08 8.04 -7.07
CA GLN A 445 -2.11 8.03 -5.98
C GLN A 445 -0.75 8.58 -6.40
N VAL A 446 -0.31 8.34 -7.64
CA VAL A 446 0.99 8.80 -8.14
C VAL A 446 1.01 10.32 -8.31
N ASP A 447 -0.05 10.91 -8.89
CA ASP A 447 -0.21 12.37 -8.95
C ASP A 447 -0.24 12.98 -7.54
N LEU A 448 -1.01 12.37 -6.63
CA LEU A 448 -1.13 12.85 -5.25
C LEU A 448 0.19 12.74 -4.49
N MET A 449 1.00 11.70 -4.72
CA MET A 449 2.31 11.58 -4.10
C MET A 449 3.31 12.58 -4.70
N GLY A 450 3.32 12.72 -6.02
CA GLY A 450 4.32 13.47 -6.77
C GLY A 450 4.09 14.98 -6.82
N HIS A 451 2.86 15.44 -6.55
CA HIS A 451 2.55 16.87 -6.55
C HIS A 451 3.49 17.64 -5.62
N GLU A 452 3.96 18.82 -6.04
CA GLU A 452 5.05 19.53 -5.39
C GLU A 452 4.74 19.96 -3.96
N MET A 453 3.47 20.30 -3.68
CA MET A 453 3.02 20.62 -2.32
C MET A 453 3.07 19.42 -1.37
N HIS A 454 3.22 18.21 -1.90
CA HIS A 454 3.27 16.97 -1.12
C HIS A 454 4.69 16.40 -1.11
N TYR A 455 5.29 16.19 -2.28
CA TYR A 455 6.63 15.60 -2.41
C TYR A 455 7.74 16.59 -2.02
N LYS A 456 7.85 17.75 -2.70
CA LYS A 456 8.95 18.69 -2.45
C LYS A 456 8.92 19.28 -1.03
N ARG A 457 7.72 19.40 -0.45
CA ARG A 457 7.52 19.90 0.92
C ARG A 457 7.63 18.82 1.98
N GLY A 458 7.66 17.54 1.63
CA GLY A 458 7.70 16.44 2.59
C GLY A 458 8.96 16.50 3.45
N LEU A 459 8.84 16.81 4.74
CA LEU A 459 9.98 16.84 5.67
C LEU A 459 10.46 15.42 5.99
N PHE A 460 9.49 14.55 6.28
CA PHE A 460 9.65 13.12 6.50
C PHE A 460 8.26 12.46 6.60
N TYR A 461 8.24 11.14 6.43
CA TYR A 461 7.03 10.33 6.38
C TYR A 461 6.90 9.53 7.68
N LEU A 462 5.87 9.83 8.47
CA LEU A 462 5.62 9.22 9.77
C LEU A 462 4.34 8.37 9.72
N MET A 463 4.47 7.06 9.69
CA MET A 463 3.31 6.17 9.68
C MET A 463 2.92 5.78 11.10
N ASP A 464 1.68 6.06 11.46
CA ASP A 464 1.05 5.58 12.69
C ASP A 464 0.60 4.13 12.51
N ALA A 465 1.21 3.24 13.29
CA ALA A 465 0.84 1.84 13.40
C ALA A 465 0.68 1.42 14.87
N LEU A 466 0.31 2.35 15.76
CA LEU A 466 0.01 2.00 17.15
C LEU A 466 -1.25 1.11 17.18
N TYR A 467 -2.29 1.57 16.48
CA TYR A 467 -3.58 0.90 16.34
C TYR A 467 -3.96 0.75 14.86
N SER A 468 -3.36 -0.25 14.19
CA SER A 468 -3.60 -0.50 12.76
C SER A 468 -4.97 -1.12 12.47
N GLY A 469 -5.51 -0.82 11.28
CA GLY A 469 -6.87 -1.20 10.87
C GLY A 469 -6.94 -2.23 9.75
N SER A 470 -8.03 -3.00 9.72
CA SER A 470 -8.32 -3.93 8.62
C SER A 470 -9.03 -3.27 7.43
N GLU A 471 -9.72 -2.16 7.69
CA GLU A 471 -10.49 -1.42 6.68
C GLU A 471 -10.56 0.07 7.04
N ALA A 472 -10.82 0.92 6.04
CA ALA A 472 -10.84 2.38 6.14
C ALA A 472 -11.70 2.92 7.29
N THR A 473 -12.86 2.28 7.49
CA THR A 473 -13.93 2.68 8.41
C THR A 473 -14.18 1.63 9.50
N ASP A 474 -13.25 0.70 9.71
CA ASP A 474 -13.32 -0.26 10.81
C ASP A 474 -12.53 0.25 12.03
N PRO A 475 -12.89 -0.19 13.24
CA PRO A 475 -12.00 -0.10 14.39
C PRO A 475 -10.69 -0.87 14.17
N PRO A 476 -9.61 -0.51 14.87
CA PRO A 476 -8.32 -1.19 14.72
C PRO A 476 -8.43 -2.66 15.11
N ARG A 477 -7.56 -3.49 14.53
CA ARG A 477 -7.49 -4.93 14.78
C ARG A 477 -6.13 -5.30 15.35
N LYS A 478 -6.13 -6.27 16.24
CA LYS A 478 -4.90 -6.93 16.68
C LYS A 478 -4.30 -7.71 15.52
N PHE A 479 -3.00 -7.62 15.36
CA PHE A 479 -2.25 -8.31 14.31
C PHE A 479 -1.81 -9.67 14.84
N LYS A 480 -2.03 -10.72 14.05
CA LYS A 480 -1.64 -12.09 14.38
C LYS A 480 -0.18 -12.36 14.05
N MET A 481 0.35 -11.72 13.02
CA MET A 481 1.72 -11.95 12.56
C MET A 481 2.75 -11.62 13.65
N ALA A 482 3.89 -12.31 13.62
CA ALA A 482 5.00 -12.00 14.50
C ALA A 482 5.63 -10.64 14.11
N PRO A 483 6.01 -9.80 15.09
CA PRO A 483 6.11 -10.09 16.52
C PRO A 483 4.87 -9.73 17.36
N PHE A 484 3.78 -9.27 16.75
CA PHE A 484 2.59 -8.77 17.45
C PHE A 484 1.80 -9.87 18.16
N ASN A 485 1.80 -11.10 17.61
CA ASN A 485 1.30 -12.30 18.28
C ASN A 485 -0.12 -12.16 18.86
N ASN A 486 -1.06 -11.68 18.03
CA ASN A 486 -2.44 -11.38 18.39
C ASN A 486 -2.54 -10.23 19.42
N ASP A 487 -1.77 -9.17 19.20
CA ASP A 487 -1.82 -7.92 19.94
C ASP A 487 -1.86 -6.69 19.00
N TRP A 488 -1.98 -5.49 19.57
CA TRP A 488 -1.91 -4.25 18.79
C TRP A 488 -0.55 -4.11 18.12
N ALA A 489 -0.54 -3.54 16.92
CA ALA A 489 0.68 -3.34 16.16
C ALA A 489 1.71 -2.52 16.95
N SER A 490 1.28 -1.57 17.81
CA SER A 490 2.14 -0.86 18.77
C SER A 490 3.45 -0.36 18.15
N SER A 491 3.33 0.16 16.92
CA SER A 491 4.47 0.45 16.06
C SER A 491 4.41 1.88 15.52
N ILE A 492 5.58 2.41 15.20
CA ILE A 492 5.75 3.63 14.42
C ILE A 492 6.74 3.33 13.31
N PHE A 493 6.49 3.85 12.11
CA PHE A 493 7.47 3.80 11.03
C PHE A 493 7.86 5.20 10.60
N LEU A 494 9.14 5.37 10.23
CA LEU A 494 9.69 6.64 9.83
C LEU A 494 10.65 6.49 8.65
N SER A 495 10.55 7.38 7.66
CA SER A 495 11.44 7.40 6.50
C SER A 495 11.52 8.79 5.85
N LEU A 496 12.56 9.01 5.05
CA LEU A 496 12.68 10.12 4.10
C LEU A 496 12.37 9.70 2.66
N ASP A 497 12.02 8.43 2.44
CA ASP A 497 11.64 7.87 1.15
C ASP A 497 10.16 7.44 1.20
N PRO A 498 9.25 8.16 0.51
CA PRO A 498 7.81 7.90 0.57
C PRO A 498 7.43 6.54 -0.03
N VAL A 499 8.14 6.10 -1.07
CA VAL A 499 7.83 4.84 -1.75
C VAL A 499 8.31 3.68 -0.89
N ALA A 500 9.51 3.77 -0.31
CA ALA A 500 10.05 2.72 0.54
C ALA A 500 9.18 2.46 1.77
N ILE A 501 8.78 3.52 2.50
CA ILE A 501 7.96 3.35 3.71
C ILE A 501 6.56 2.81 3.40
N GLU A 502 5.96 3.23 2.28
CA GLU A 502 4.64 2.72 1.88
C GLU A 502 4.72 1.28 1.36
N SER A 503 5.84 0.89 0.73
CA SER A 503 6.16 -0.50 0.36
C SER A 503 6.28 -1.40 1.59
N VAL A 504 6.98 -0.94 2.63
CA VAL A 504 7.09 -1.65 3.91
C VAL A 504 5.71 -1.83 4.54
N GLY A 505 4.94 -0.75 4.68
CA GLY A 505 3.59 -0.81 5.24
C GLY A 505 2.66 -1.75 4.45
N TYR A 506 2.81 -1.79 3.12
CA TYR A 506 2.06 -2.69 2.26
C TYR A 506 2.39 -4.16 2.55
N ASP A 507 3.67 -4.49 2.69
CA ASP A 507 4.12 -5.85 3.04
C ASP A 507 3.57 -6.33 4.39
N PHE A 508 3.48 -5.45 5.39
CA PHE A 508 2.81 -5.75 6.67
C PHE A 508 1.32 -6.04 6.47
N LEU A 509 0.59 -5.15 5.78
CA LEU A 509 -0.85 -5.28 5.60
C LEU A 509 -1.21 -6.51 4.76
N ARG A 510 -0.51 -6.80 3.67
CA ARG A 510 -0.80 -7.98 2.83
C ARG A 510 -0.48 -9.29 3.55
N THR A 511 0.50 -9.28 4.43
CA THR A 511 0.88 -10.46 5.23
C THR A 511 -0.15 -10.75 6.31
N GLU A 512 -0.58 -9.72 7.04
CA GLU A 512 -1.64 -9.86 8.04
C GLU A 512 -2.98 -10.22 7.36
N TYR A 513 -3.32 -9.51 6.30
CA TYR A 513 -4.57 -9.61 5.56
C TYR A 513 -4.42 -10.25 4.18
N HIS A 514 -3.86 -11.45 4.17
CA HIS A 514 -3.72 -12.32 3.00
C HIS A 514 -5.09 -12.74 2.39
N GLU A 515 -5.06 -13.36 1.21
CA GLU A 515 -6.25 -13.70 0.39
C GLU A 515 -7.33 -14.51 1.14
N ASN A 516 -6.91 -15.36 2.09
CA ASN A 516 -7.81 -16.19 2.90
C ASN A 516 -8.26 -15.53 4.21
N SER A 517 -7.84 -14.29 4.47
CA SER A 517 -8.25 -13.54 5.65
C SER A 517 -9.68 -12.99 5.50
N ALA A 518 -10.26 -12.52 6.60
CA ALA A 518 -11.58 -11.88 6.57
C ALA A 518 -11.58 -10.52 5.86
N TYR A 519 -10.41 -9.92 5.63
CA TYR A 519 -10.23 -8.58 5.08
C TYR A 519 -9.17 -8.56 3.96
N PRO A 520 -9.32 -9.35 2.89
CA PRO A 520 -8.25 -9.65 1.93
C PRO A 520 -7.94 -8.48 0.96
N TYR A 521 -8.16 -7.24 1.38
CA TYR A 521 -8.13 -6.08 0.50
C TYR A 521 -6.71 -5.73 0.05
N ALA A 522 -5.72 -5.83 0.94
CA ALA A 522 -4.32 -5.64 0.58
C ALA A 522 -3.78 -6.75 -0.35
N ALA A 523 -4.44 -7.92 -0.36
CA ALA A 523 -4.10 -9.03 -1.23
C ALA A 523 -4.82 -8.98 -2.60
N LYS A 524 -5.59 -7.93 -2.90
CA LYS A 524 -6.14 -7.75 -4.24
C LYS A 524 -5.00 -7.56 -5.26
N PRO A 525 -5.17 -7.99 -6.51
CA PRO A 525 -4.16 -7.77 -7.54
C PRO A 525 -3.93 -6.27 -7.78
N ALA A 526 -2.68 -5.93 -8.14
CA ALA A 526 -2.25 -4.59 -8.55
C ALA A 526 -2.43 -3.48 -7.49
N VAL A 527 -2.51 -3.82 -6.19
CA VAL A 527 -2.66 -2.83 -5.11
C VAL A 527 -1.47 -1.87 -5.01
N ASP A 528 -0.27 -2.36 -5.26
CA ASP A 528 1.01 -1.64 -5.29
C ASP A 528 1.41 -1.14 -6.70
N ASP A 529 0.50 -1.16 -7.67
CA ASP A 529 0.73 -0.65 -9.04
C ASP A 529 1.13 0.84 -9.02
N TYR A 530 0.56 1.61 -8.09
CA TYR A 530 0.97 3.00 -7.89
C TYR A 530 2.38 3.14 -7.31
N LEU A 531 2.87 2.17 -6.52
CA LEU A 531 4.24 2.19 -5.99
C LEU A 531 5.25 1.92 -7.10
N HIS A 532 4.93 1.02 -8.03
CA HIS A 532 5.74 0.79 -9.22
C HIS A 532 5.84 2.04 -10.08
N GLN A 533 4.70 2.68 -10.37
CA GLN A 533 4.61 3.90 -11.16
C GLN A 533 5.27 5.12 -10.48
N ALA A 534 5.18 5.23 -9.15
CA ALA A 534 5.87 6.26 -8.38
C ALA A 534 7.39 6.04 -8.31
N ALA A 535 7.83 4.78 -8.36
CA ALA A 535 9.24 4.42 -8.32
C ALA A 535 9.94 4.64 -9.68
N ASP A 536 9.34 4.16 -10.78
CA ASP A 536 9.97 4.21 -12.10
C ASP A 536 8.97 4.58 -13.20
N LYS A 537 9.37 5.54 -14.05
CA LYS A 537 8.59 5.98 -15.20
C LYS A 537 8.43 4.91 -16.29
N SER A 538 9.26 3.86 -16.30
CA SER A 538 9.06 2.72 -17.21
C SER A 538 7.75 1.98 -16.94
N GLU A 539 7.22 2.10 -15.73
CA GLU A 539 5.97 1.46 -15.29
C GLU A 539 4.74 2.32 -15.59
N TRP A 540 4.90 3.51 -16.17
CA TRP A 540 3.78 4.39 -16.48
C TRP A 540 2.88 3.79 -17.57
N PRO A 541 1.54 3.95 -17.43
CA PRO A 541 0.60 3.51 -18.46
C PRO A 541 0.87 4.16 -19.81
N GLU A 542 0.54 3.45 -20.90
CA GLU A 542 0.65 4.01 -22.25
C GLU A 542 -0.19 5.29 -22.38
N GLY A 543 0.44 6.37 -22.86
CA GLY A 543 -0.20 7.67 -23.07
C GLY A 543 -0.34 8.53 -21.81
N ILE A 544 0.11 8.04 -20.64
CA ILE A 544 0.13 8.81 -19.39
C ILE A 544 1.55 9.32 -19.12
N VAL A 545 1.62 10.61 -18.78
CA VAL A 545 2.82 11.26 -18.25
C VAL A 545 2.38 11.91 -16.95
N TYR A 546 2.97 11.49 -15.84
CA TYR A 546 2.64 12.05 -14.53
C TYR A 546 3.26 13.44 -14.38
N ASP A 547 2.42 14.46 -14.49
CA ASP A 547 2.71 15.90 -14.40
C ASP A 547 1.50 16.58 -13.70
N PRO A 548 1.44 16.45 -12.35
CA PRO A 548 0.31 16.92 -11.55
C PRO A 548 0.23 18.45 -11.43
N GLU A 549 1.26 19.18 -11.87
CA GLU A 549 1.28 20.65 -11.98
C GLU A 549 0.85 21.14 -13.37
N ASN A 550 0.95 20.27 -14.39
CA ASN A 550 0.80 20.59 -15.80
C ASN A 550 1.76 21.70 -16.26
N ASP A 551 3.00 21.67 -15.78
CA ASP A 551 4.05 22.63 -16.13
C ASP A 551 5.00 22.10 -17.23
N GLY A 552 4.79 20.86 -17.68
CA GLY A 552 5.60 20.18 -18.68
C GLY A 552 6.81 19.44 -18.12
N VAL A 553 6.99 19.41 -16.79
CA VAL A 553 8.04 18.68 -16.10
C VAL A 553 7.42 17.47 -15.38
N PRO A 554 7.61 16.25 -15.91
CA PRO A 554 7.09 15.06 -15.25
C PRO A 554 7.74 14.84 -13.89
N ILE A 555 7.02 14.17 -13.00
CA ILE A 555 7.56 13.81 -11.68
C ILE A 555 8.84 12.97 -11.81
N PRO A 556 9.81 13.13 -10.89
CA PRO A 556 10.95 12.24 -10.81
C PRO A 556 10.56 10.86 -10.25
N SER A 557 11.53 9.95 -10.10
CA SER A 557 11.35 8.84 -9.15
C SER A 557 11.02 9.44 -7.79
N LEU A 558 9.99 8.93 -7.11
CA LEU A 558 9.62 9.41 -5.78
C LEU A 558 10.35 8.64 -4.67
N GLY A 559 10.97 7.51 -5.02
CA GLY A 559 11.62 6.61 -4.06
C GLY A 559 11.81 5.21 -4.63
N VAL A 560 12.27 4.27 -3.78
CA VAL A 560 12.49 2.87 -4.18
C VAL A 560 11.35 1.94 -3.74
N HIS A 561 10.89 1.08 -4.64
CA HIS A 561 9.92 0.02 -4.37
C HIS A 561 10.57 -1.36 -4.47
N GLU A 562 10.28 -2.22 -3.49
CA GLU A 562 10.49 -3.68 -3.55
C GLU A 562 9.69 -4.36 -2.44
N HIS A 563 9.73 -5.69 -2.42
CA HIS A 563 9.20 -6.52 -1.34
C HIS A 563 10.30 -7.22 -0.57
N TRP A 564 10.07 -7.46 0.72
CA TRP A 564 10.97 -8.27 1.53
C TRP A 564 11.10 -9.69 1.01
N ASN A 565 12.13 -10.39 1.47
CA ASN A 565 12.38 -11.80 1.16
C ASN A 565 11.23 -12.72 1.61
N ASN A 566 10.76 -12.55 2.86
CA ASN A 566 9.66 -13.30 3.46
C ASN A 566 9.16 -12.61 4.74
N ALA A 567 7.94 -12.96 5.16
CA ALA A 567 7.27 -12.37 6.33
C ALA A 567 7.92 -12.69 7.68
N ALA A 568 8.77 -13.71 7.79
CA ALA A 568 9.45 -14.03 9.05
C ALA A 568 10.63 -13.09 9.26
N ASP A 569 11.52 -13.02 8.27
CA ASP A 569 12.78 -12.27 8.37
C ASP A 569 12.59 -10.78 8.05
N LYS A 570 11.68 -10.45 7.12
CA LYS A 570 11.37 -9.08 6.67
C LYS A 570 12.62 -8.33 6.16
N LEU A 571 13.49 -9.02 5.41
CA LEU A 571 14.74 -8.45 4.91
C LEU A 571 14.58 -7.97 3.47
N TYR A 572 14.98 -6.74 3.22
CA TYR A 572 15.02 -6.12 1.91
C TYR A 572 16.42 -6.17 1.30
N SER A 573 16.58 -5.69 0.06
CA SER A 573 17.83 -5.84 -0.70
C SER A 573 19.03 -5.21 0.00
N ARG A 574 18.88 -4.07 0.69
CA ARG A 574 19.98 -3.49 1.47
C ARG A 574 20.28 -4.30 2.72
N ASN A 575 19.26 -4.81 3.42
CA ASN A 575 19.48 -5.67 4.58
C ASN A 575 20.28 -6.94 4.21
N LEU A 576 20.08 -7.45 2.99
CA LEU A 576 20.77 -8.62 2.44
C LEU A 576 22.13 -8.29 1.79
N GLY A 577 22.43 -7.01 1.58
CA GLY A 577 23.62 -6.56 0.85
C GLY A 577 23.61 -6.93 -0.64
N THR A 578 22.44 -7.19 -1.22
CA THR A 578 22.24 -7.65 -2.61
C THR A 578 21.88 -6.53 -3.59
N GLY A 579 21.55 -5.33 -3.10
CA GLY A 579 21.25 -4.17 -3.93
C GLY A 579 20.97 -2.91 -3.11
N ASP A 580 20.80 -1.78 -3.80
CA ASP A 580 20.64 -0.44 -3.22
C ASP A 580 19.16 -0.09 -2.89
N GLY A 581 18.36 -1.11 -2.61
CA GLY A 581 16.92 -1.00 -2.37
C GLY A 581 16.53 -0.45 -0.99
N ILE A 582 15.50 -1.04 -0.38
CA ILE A 582 15.01 -0.72 0.96
C ILE A 582 15.94 -1.32 2.03
N GLU A 583 16.13 -0.58 3.12
CA GLU A 583 16.71 -1.04 4.37
C GLU A 583 15.68 -0.89 5.49
N LEU A 584 15.13 -2.00 5.99
CA LEU A 584 14.25 -1.97 7.15
C LEU A 584 15.07 -2.12 8.44
N LEU A 585 15.07 -1.08 9.29
CA LEU A 585 15.67 -1.11 10.62
C LEU A 585 14.60 -1.33 11.68
N LYS A 586 14.48 -2.58 12.16
CA LYS A 586 13.59 -2.93 13.28
C LYS A 586 14.25 -2.58 14.61
N ILE A 587 13.60 -1.83 15.48
CA ILE A 587 14.00 -1.53 16.87
C ILE A 587 12.95 -2.08 17.82
N THR A 588 13.35 -2.76 18.91
CA THR A 588 12.41 -3.34 19.88
C THR A 588 12.71 -2.93 21.32
N GLY A 589 11.77 -2.23 21.97
CA GLY A 589 11.93 -1.81 23.36
C GLY A 589 13.08 -0.83 23.63
N ALA A 590 13.20 -0.36 24.88
CA ALA A 590 14.25 0.58 25.28
C ALA A 590 15.66 -0.06 25.36
N ALA A 591 15.74 -1.37 25.65
CA ALA A 591 17.02 -2.06 25.82
C ALA A 591 17.77 -2.30 24.50
N ASP A 592 17.06 -2.44 23.37
CA ASP A 592 17.71 -2.58 22.07
C ASP A 592 18.34 -1.28 21.60
N VAL A 593 17.79 -0.13 21.99
CA VAL A 593 18.25 1.20 21.56
C VAL A 593 19.65 1.48 22.13
N GLU A 594 19.83 1.28 23.44
CA GLU A 594 21.13 1.48 24.12
C GLU A 594 22.22 0.55 23.56
N ASN A 595 21.86 -0.70 23.29
CA ASN A 595 22.78 -1.68 22.69
C ASN A 595 23.11 -1.35 21.22
N ARG A 596 22.28 -0.56 20.53
CA ARG A 596 22.46 -0.20 19.10
C ARG A 596 23.30 1.04 18.86
N TRP A 597 23.36 1.99 19.79
CA TRP A 597 24.38 3.05 19.70
C TRP A 597 25.80 2.50 19.74
N GLN A 598 25.96 1.32 20.35
CA GLN A 598 27.20 0.55 20.33
C GLN A 598 27.37 -0.32 19.06
N ALA A 599 26.29 -0.69 18.37
CA ALA A 599 26.31 -1.70 17.29
C ALA A 599 25.98 -1.18 15.87
N HIS A 600 25.36 0.00 15.71
CA HIS A 600 24.80 0.47 14.43
C HIS A 600 25.35 1.82 13.92
N LEU A 601 26.37 2.39 14.56
CA LEU A 601 27.35 3.15 13.80
C LEU A 601 28.20 2.13 13.06
N GLU A 602 27.76 1.64 11.90
CA GLU A 602 28.69 0.88 11.05
C GLU A 602 29.89 1.79 10.81
N ALA A 603 31.04 1.44 11.39
CA ALA A 603 32.26 2.24 11.25
C ALA A 603 32.68 2.35 9.77
N PHE A 604 32.11 1.49 8.91
CA PHE A 604 32.34 1.51 7.49
C PHE A 604 31.22 0.84 6.69
N TYR A 605 31.14 1.17 5.40
CA TYR A 605 30.28 0.50 4.41
C TYR A 605 31.14 -0.16 3.32
N LEU A 606 31.00 -1.48 3.09
CA LEU A 606 31.73 -2.22 2.06
C LEU A 606 30.93 -2.30 0.76
N HIS A 607 31.47 -1.77 -0.34
CA HIS A 607 30.86 -1.87 -1.67
C HIS A 607 31.19 -3.21 -2.36
N GLN A 608 30.41 -3.57 -3.37
CA GLN A 608 30.74 -4.70 -4.26
C GLN A 608 32.02 -4.40 -5.04
N ASN A 609 32.95 -5.38 -5.11
CA ASN A 609 34.19 -5.24 -5.87
C ASN A 609 33.91 -5.03 -7.37
N TYR A 610 34.69 -4.18 -8.03
CA TYR A 610 34.56 -3.90 -9.46
C TYR A 610 35.91 -3.96 -10.18
N PRO A 611 36.02 -4.69 -11.31
CA PRO A 611 34.97 -5.53 -11.91
C PRO A 611 34.67 -6.81 -11.10
N ASN A 612 33.46 -7.37 -11.26
CA ASN A 612 33.07 -8.70 -10.78
C ASN A 612 32.08 -9.31 -11.80
N PRO A 613 32.40 -10.40 -12.51
CA PRO A 613 33.66 -11.17 -12.45
C PRO A 613 34.88 -10.37 -12.93
N PHE A 614 36.09 -10.78 -12.52
CA PHE A 614 37.35 -10.15 -12.95
C PHE A 614 38.38 -11.19 -13.41
N ASN A 615 39.35 -10.79 -14.23
CA ASN A 615 40.37 -11.70 -14.80
C ASN A 615 41.80 -11.48 -14.27
N ALA A 616 42.17 -10.24 -13.93
CA ALA A 616 43.53 -9.90 -13.49
C ALA A 616 43.56 -9.11 -12.18
N SER A 617 42.63 -8.17 -11.99
CA SER A 617 42.53 -7.39 -10.77
C SER A 617 41.11 -6.89 -10.54
N THR A 618 40.77 -6.65 -9.28
CA THR A 618 39.51 -6.02 -8.89
C THR A 618 39.77 -4.97 -7.81
N THR A 619 38.92 -3.94 -7.78
CA THR A 619 38.96 -2.87 -6.78
C THR A 619 37.84 -3.08 -5.77
N ILE A 620 38.19 -3.11 -4.50
CA ILE A 620 37.28 -3.21 -3.36
C ILE A 620 37.14 -1.81 -2.79
N ARG A 621 35.97 -1.20 -2.96
CA ARG A 621 35.65 0.13 -2.43
C ARG A 621 34.94 0.01 -1.10
N PHE A 622 35.19 0.93 -0.20
CA PHE A 622 34.50 1.02 1.08
C PHE A 622 34.58 2.46 1.60
N GLU A 623 33.65 2.82 2.47
CA GLU A 623 33.61 4.15 3.09
C GLU A 623 33.84 4.00 4.58
N LEU A 624 34.78 4.76 5.15
CA LEU A 624 35.05 4.76 6.59
C LEU A 624 34.38 5.99 7.22
N THR A 625 33.62 5.82 8.29
CA THR A 625 33.01 6.95 9.02
C THR A 625 34.05 7.70 9.86
N ARG A 626 35.14 7.03 10.26
CA ARG A 626 36.28 7.59 10.99
C ARG A 626 37.60 6.95 10.54
N ALA A 627 38.73 7.58 10.83
CA ALA A 627 40.03 6.98 10.54
C ALA A 627 40.20 5.66 11.30
N ALA A 628 40.62 4.60 10.61
CA ALA A 628 40.67 3.26 11.19
C ALA A 628 41.74 2.38 10.53
N THR A 629 42.16 1.36 11.25
CA THR A 629 43.01 0.27 10.73
C THR A 629 42.13 -0.76 10.03
N VAL A 630 42.32 -0.92 8.73
CA VAL A 630 41.56 -1.82 7.86
C VAL A 630 42.39 -3.04 7.51
N THR A 631 41.83 -4.24 7.70
CA THR A 631 42.40 -5.51 7.26
C THR A 631 41.49 -6.14 6.21
N LEU A 632 41.94 -6.18 4.96
CA LEU A 632 41.29 -6.93 3.89
C LEU A 632 41.82 -8.36 3.89
N GLN A 633 40.93 -9.33 4.03
CA GLN A 633 41.21 -10.75 3.91
C GLN A 633 40.42 -11.34 2.75
N ILE A 634 41.04 -12.22 1.97
CA ILE A 634 40.38 -12.96 0.90
C ILE A 634 40.47 -14.43 1.25
N VAL A 635 39.34 -15.12 1.21
CA VAL A 635 39.22 -16.54 1.55
C VAL A 635 38.58 -17.33 0.42
N ALA A 636 39.06 -18.56 0.23
CA ALA A 636 38.44 -19.53 -0.66
C ALA A 636 37.23 -20.18 0.03
N LEU A 637 36.36 -20.84 -0.75
CA LEU A 637 35.15 -21.50 -0.23
C LEU A 637 35.42 -22.61 0.81
N ASN A 638 36.61 -23.19 0.80
CA ASN A 638 37.04 -24.17 1.81
C ASN A 638 37.52 -23.51 3.12
N GLY A 639 37.38 -22.19 3.26
CA GLY A 639 37.82 -21.41 4.41
C GLY A 639 39.31 -21.05 4.41
N ALA A 640 40.09 -21.48 3.41
CA ALA A 640 41.51 -21.15 3.34
C ALA A 640 41.72 -19.66 3.05
N THR A 641 42.55 -19.00 3.86
CA THR A 641 42.96 -17.61 3.57
C THR A 641 43.92 -17.57 2.40
N VAL A 642 43.56 -16.79 1.40
CA VAL A 642 44.26 -16.63 0.12
C VAL A 642 45.17 -15.41 0.18
N PHE A 643 44.64 -14.28 0.64
CA PHE A 643 45.33 -12.99 0.68
C PHE A 643 44.95 -12.23 1.94
N THR A 644 45.87 -11.44 2.47
CA THR A 644 45.60 -10.52 3.59
C THR A 644 46.44 -9.27 3.44
N SER A 645 45.81 -8.11 3.58
CA SER A 645 46.49 -6.82 3.61
C SER A 645 45.94 -5.99 4.76
N LYS A 646 46.80 -5.18 5.38
CA LYS A 646 46.45 -4.29 6.50
C LYS A 646 46.93 -2.89 6.18
N SER A 647 46.07 -1.89 6.34
CA SER A 647 46.35 -0.48 6.04
C SER A 647 45.64 0.43 7.04
N ASP A 648 46.28 1.52 7.46
CA ASP A 648 45.64 2.58 8.24
C ASP A 648 45.11 3.65 7.27
N LEU A 649 43.81 3.92 7.33
CA LEU A 649 43.11 4.75 6.35
C LEU A 649 42.29 5.85 7.04
N GLY A 650 42.17 7.00 6.37
CA GLY A 650 41.37 8.13 6.84
C GLY A 650 39.87 7.91 6.62
N SER A 651 39.05 8.74 7.26
CA SER A 651 37.60 8.78 7.02
C SER A 651 37.26 9.14 5.57
N GLY A 652 36.09 8.70 5.10
CA GLY A 652 35.59 8.93 3.75
C GLY A 652 35.77 7.73 2.82
N PRO A 653 35.61 7.92 1.50
CA PRO A 653 35.73 6.86 0.51
C PRO A 653 37.17 6.38 0.37
N ASN A 654 37.34 5.07 0.41
CA ASN A 654 38.61 4.35 0.35
C ASN A 654 38.53 3.18 -0.63
N GLN A 655 39.69 2.70 -1.09
CA GLN A 655 39.74 1.54 -1.97
C GLN A 655 41.02 0.73 -1.79
N LEU A 656 40.91 -0.59 -1.98
CA LEU A 656 42.02 -1.53 -2.03
C LEU A 656 41.94 -2.36 -3.31
N THR A 657 43.08 -2.65 -3.92
CA THR A 657 43.15 -3.47 -5.15
C THR A 657 43.71 -4.84 -4.83
N TRP A 658 43.03 -5.88 -5.33
CA TRP A 658 43.58 -7.24 -5.34
C TRP A 658 43.86 -7.69 -6.78
N ASN A 659 45.00 -8.34 -6.98
CA ASN A 659 45.53 -8.74 -8.29
C ASN A 659 45.41 -10.24 -8.56
N GLY A 660 44.48 -10.94 -7.88
CA GLY A 660 44.25 -12.38 -8.10
C GLY A 660 45.44 -13.26 -7.68
N ARG A 661 46.24 -12.83 -6.69
CA ARG A 661 47.41 -13.58 -6.19
C ARG A 661 47.26 -13.93 -4.72
N PHE A 662 47.86 -15.04 -4.34
CA PHE A 662 48.11 -15.42 -2.95
C PHE A 662 49.11 -14.45 -2.30
N ASN A 663 49.19 -14.45 -0.97
CA ASN A 663 50.23 -13.72 -0.22
C ASN A 663 51.67 -14.08 -0.63
N ASN A 664 51.91 -15.26 -1.21
CA ASN A 664 53.22 -15.69 -1.72
C ASN A 664 53.50 -15.26 -3.18
N GLY A 665 52.60 -14.48 -3.79
CA GLY A 665 52.72 -13.96 -5.16
C GLY A 665 52.28 -14.92 -6.28
N LEU A 666 51.94 -16.17 -5.96
CA LEU A 666 51.40 -17.12 -6.94
C LEU A 666 49.96 -16.74 -7.33
N GLU A 667 49.57 -17.06 -8.56
CA GLU A 667 48.22 -16.82 -9.05
C GLU A 667 47.22 -17.81 -8.43
N VAL A 668 46.02 -17.31 -8.13
CA VAL A 668 44.94 -18.16 -7.63
C VAL A 668 44.15 -18.78 -8.80
N PRO A 669 43.50 -19.93 -8.62
CA PRO A 669 42.65 -20.53 -9.66
C PRO A 669 41.38 -19.69 -9.90
N SER A 670 40.76 -19.84 -11.07
CA SER A 670 39.41 -19.30 -11.31
C SER A 670 38.42 -19.90 -10.31
N GLY A 671 37.48 -19.11 -9.81
CA GLY A 671 36.50 -19.58 -8.83
C GLY A 671 35.84 -18.46 -8.04
N LEU A 672 34.96 -18.87 -7.14
CA LEU A 672 34.29 -17.99 -6.17
C LEU A 672 35.19 -17.80 -4.95
N TYR A 673 35.39 -16.55 -4.57
CA TYR A 673 36.11 -16.13 -3.39
C TYR A 673 35.23 -15.22 -2.54
N ILE A 674 35.53 -15.12 -1.25
CA ILE A 674 34.92 -14.16 -0.34
C ILE A 674 36.01 -13.17 0.07
N TYR A 675 35.75 -11.88 -0.05
CA TYR A 675 36.59 -10.87 0.58
C TYR A 675 35.88 -10.33 1.82
N ARG A 676 36.66 -10.17 2.88
CA ARG A 676 36.26 -9.76 4.20
C ARG A 676 37.06 -8.52 4.57
N LEU A 677 36.38 -7.45 4.92
CA LEU A 677 37.00 -6.25 5.44
C LEU A 677 36.77 -6.20 6.94
N MET A 678 37.86 -6.15 7.70
CA MET A 678 37.84 -5.95 9.16
C MET A 678 38.34 -4.55 9.45
N VAL A 679 37.56 -3.74 10.16
CA VAL A 679 37.89 -2.35 10.48
C VAL A 679 38.02 -2.23 11.99
N ASN A 680 39.16 -1.72 12.45
CA ASN A 680 39.44 -1.45 13.86
C ASN A 680 39.73 0.05 14.01
N ASP A 681 38.85 0.76 14.71
CA ASP A 681 38.95 2.20 14.90
C ASP A 681 39.63 2.62 16.21
N GLY A 682 40.12 1.65 16.99
CA GLY A 682 40.75 1.87 18.30
C GLY A 682 39.86 1.49 19.49
N ASP A 683 38.54 1.56 19.33
CA ASP A 683 37.56 1.26 20.37
C ASP A 683 36.80 -0.05 20.09
N THR A 684 36.55 -0.36 18.82
CA THR A 684 35.73 -1.52 18.41
C THR A 684 36.25 -2.16 17.11
N GLN A 685 36.00 -3.46 16.93
CA GLN A 685 36.29 -4.18 15.69
C GLN A 685 35.00 -4.51 14.95
N PHE A 686 34.94 -4.11 13.68
CA PHE A 686 33.84 -4.33 12.76
C PHE A 686 34.27 -5.26 11.63
N GLU A 687 33.35 -6.05 11.09
CA GLU A 687 33.63 -6.98 9.99
C GLU A 687 32.45 -7.02 9.01
N GLN A 688 32.74 -6.92 7.71
CA GLN A 688 31.79 -7.18 6.62
C GLN A 688 32.46 -8.04 5.56
N ALA A 689 31.68 -8.84 4.83
CA ALA A 689 32.20 -9.70 3.78
C ALA A 689 31.26 -9.76 2.56
N LYS A 690 31.83 -9.89 1.37
CA LYS A 690 31.12 -10.01 0.10
C LYS A 690 31.80 -11.03 -0.81
N GLN A 691 31.07 -11.51 -1.81
CA GLN A 691 31.54 -12.53 -2.75
C GLN A 691 32.15 -11.90 -4.01
N MET A 692 33.11 -12.57 -4.64
CA MET A 692 33.69 -12.19 -5.92
C MET A 692 34.05 -13.40 -6.77
N ILE A 693 33.97 -13.26 -8.09
CA ILE A 693 34.25 -14.32 -9.06
C ILE A 693 35.51 -13.95 -9.84
N MET A 694 36.54 -14.80 -9.73
CA MET A 694 37.74 -14.70 -10.56
C MET A 694 37.63 -15.64 -11.76
N LEU A 695 37.88 -15.09 -12.94
CA LEU A 695 37.99 -15.82 -14.21
C LEU A 695 39.46 -15.82 -14.64
N LYS A 696 39.87 -16.83 -15.40
CA LYS A 696 41.16 -16.82 -16.09
C LYS A 696 40.96 -16.51 -17.56
#